data_AF-A0A316W1B9-F1
#
_entry.id   AF-A0A316W1B9-F1
#
_cell.length_a   1.000
_cell.length_b   1.000
_cell.length_c   1.000
_cell.angle_alpha   90.00
_cell.angle_beta   90.00
_cell.angle_gamma   90.00
#
_symmetry.space_group_name_H-M   'P 1'
#
loop_
_entity.id
_entity.type
_entity.pdbx_description
1 polymer ?
#
loop_
_entity_poly.entity_id
_entity_poly.type
_entity_poly.pdbx_seq_one_letter_code
_entity_poly.pdbx_strand_id
1 'polypeptide(L)'
;ALAISSDHTYVAVGHGSGQLMLYDLARPTSLARHVSPVQAGDVFSGRKEGHLINSRILHLSFVGLRHTAIVSADEHGLAFYHSLGKILGVSSNDTLRILGRYPEARMTKSLGPDASHVPVNPRSTILGMSALPLGPISHFADQFSFVALVTPSKLVIVSLKPTARTWYRRTAPSPAWLNSDRDALASMVTWYPATGESQDGVPIAPSPSDPLLAHSFGNHLFVTALRPVYVIAGNATAAASTNGSTVSKTELQFADETTYTHHETIIALQWLSREHLFVLGSSGDLQLFSLARKQCVASQHLTEVIPPLVLREWRVAGSSELRSKAELADGGSRSLAPSAAHSMRSYKGQVFILTTREVVAGTALSWADHLLSFVSKGDFLGAVDLATAFYTGARGQQALGLPDDVYARQSVVGGKLRELMRASVQYAFSPERLTDSTHVTPDGRGVDRTEQFQQLAASCAEACVSIEDLDLLFGEIYDAYADNGIESIFAEQLELFIVTGRIRVLPIPVVQRLVAFRQLREEYDLAERIIWHVDPACLDIDQALSLCLQQRLWDALIYVYNSVMDDYVAPIVELMGVLKATNKERQSSEDVAEQMLTANEDDAYKIFSYLSVILAGRSYPSQEPLAEARSVSAKRTLYSFLFSGRCVAWPPGPGGQLVFTQEERHEPTYPYLRLFLDFDAEAFLDALDVAFEDSFLDGDETEDNSLAHSGDNVTRQLLISVLLEIIDTNRAEGVPKLSETAVTFCCLFVARNAPKYPQFIRLRADQVARLLTILSTSMDGETREDRQLGVECLLSLYKIEQTESLLALFEQAGFVRVLQKAYRSAGKWDKLVTMFLQDPCAGNEVFGQLNAVLSSAALSSGKAGLDASLQQLLLDAAPRLAHKSPSGTASLVDRFCCERHGEVLARLHADQTAQLEYLRSFAGLAADPGQTASSADASLDSAHLDQSARHLFVSLVADLEPGALVRSLSIQNAEYFDLRRVVEIGEERECYDAVFWALCELGERKQAFQALDRFVALEAVGLRADDASQSDASLSLEASSSAEKLRRLVDQVVDFCKRVDTHSTVHQSTSSAISFKDAWLHLLQSLMGLMHGVAAVAAGPDSAQQPTAAMRFCRALVRDALSSLVSSTSADAISFPDLFRKLALESSETLDGDESSGRMYAEVRTVLEGMLDAYQLRIELLDITNRLFDRDVFTVLSSLTRQRRRGWRPKAVSQTCNRCGGPLFADEDASKIGGRAADAATVVVLRTGEAWHRRCAP
;
A
#
# COMPACT_ATOMS: atom_id res chain seq x y z
N ALA A 1 18.85 -11.62 -50.69
CA ALA A 1 18.74 -10.27 -50.10
C ALA A 1 18.69 -9.20 -51.19
N LEU A 2 18.06 -8.06 -50.95
CA LEU A 2 18.00 -6.90 -51.85
C LEU A 2 18.31 -5.62 -51.08
N ALA A 3 19.02 -4.69 -51.68
CA ALA A 3 19.27 -3.35 -51.14
C ALA A 3 19.25 -2.31 -52.26
N ILE A 4 18.80 -1.10 -51.95
CA ILE A 4 18.75 0.04 -52.87
C ILE A 4 19.69 1.12 -52.31
N SER A 5 20.42 1.81 -53.18
CA SER A 5 21.29 2.93 -52.77
C SER A 5 20.46 4.11 -52.23
N SER A 6 21.08 4.97 -51.44
CA SER A 6 20.40 6.11 -50.79
C SER A 6 19.80 7.12 -51.78
N ASP A 7 20.38 7.21 -52.99
CA ASP A 7 19.92 8.04 -54.09
C ASP A 7 18.99 7.29 -55.07
N HIS A 8 18.69 6.02 -54.79
CA HIS A 8 17.82 5.16 -55.59
C HIS A 8 18.29 4.90 -57.03
N THR A 9 19.59 5.00 -57.31
CA THR A 9 20.15 4.75 -58.66
C THR A 9 20.78 3.36 -58.84
N TYR A 10 21.19 2.69 -57.75
CA TYR A 10 21.78 1.35 -57.79
C TYR A 10 20.99 0.34 -56.95
N VAL A 11 21.00 -0.90 -57.42
CA VAL A 11 20.40 -2.05 -56.70
C VAL A 11 21.45 -3.12 -56.50
N ALA A 12 21.62 -3.55 -55.26
CA ALA A 12 22.45 -4.69 -54.91
C ALA A 12 21.55 -5.91 -54.64
N VAL A 13 21.95 -7.05 -55.20
CA VAL A 13 21.24 -8.33 -55.13
C VAL A 13 22.18 -9.39 -54.57
N GLY A 14 21.76 -10.03 -53.48
CA GLY A 14 22.45 -11.18 -52.88
C GLY A 14 21.68 -12.46 -53.16
N HIS A 15 22.34 -13.42 -53.78
CA HIS A 15 21.73 -14.67 -54.25
C HIS A 15 21.85 -15.81 -53.23
N GLY A 16 21.06 -16.88 -53.40
CA GLY A 16 21.14 -18.09 -52.58
C GLY A 16 22.46 -18.87 -52.75
N SER A 17 23.16 -18.65 -53.87
CA SER A 17 24.45 -19.29 -54.17
C SER A 17 25.66 -18.62 -53.51
N GLY A 18 25.46 -17.51 -52.78
CA GLY A 18 26.53 -16.70 -52.19
C GLY A 18 27.07 -15.59 -53.10
N GLN A 19 26.52 -15.44 -54.31
CA GLN A 19 26.88 -14.37 -55.25
C GLN A 19 26.28 -13.02 -54.83
N LEU A 20 27.06 -11.94 -55.03
CA LEU A 20 26.57 -10.57 -54.95
C LEU A 20 26.67 -9.90 -56.32
N MET A 21 25.57 -9.29 -56.74
CA MET A 21 25.43 -8.62 -58.02
C MET A 21 24.96 -7.18 -57.79
N LEU A 22 25.63 -6.23 -58.42
CA LEU A 22 25.29 -4.81 -58.37
C LEU A 22 24.82 -4.36 -59.75
N TYR A 23 23.62 -3.78 -59.81
CA TYR A 23 23.00 -3.24 -61.01
C TYR A 23 22.91 -1.72 -60.93
N ASP A 24 23.25 -1.07 -62.04
CA ASP A 24 22.94 0.34 -62.26
C ASP A 24 21.56 0.42 -62.92
N LEU A 25 20.60 1.09 -62.28
CA LEU A 25 19.24 1.17 -62.80
C LEU A 25 19.13 1.96 -64.10
N ALA A 26 20.10 2.82 -64.43
CA ALA A 26 20.18 3.46 -65.73
C ALA A 26 20.58 2.47 -66.85
N ARG A 27 21.24 1.35 -66.50
CA ARG A 27 21.69 0.30 -67.43
C ARG A 27 21.44 -1.11 -66.88
N PRO A 28 20.17 -1.51 -66.70
CA PRO A 28 19.81 -2.72 -65.94
C PRO A 28 20.21 -4.03 -66.64
N THR A 29 20.44 -4.01 -67.96
CA THR A 29 20.83 -5.18 -68.76
C THR A 29 22.29 -5.59 -68.56
N SER A 30 23.13 -4.69 -68.04
CA SER A 30 24.55 -4.95 -67.79
C SER A 30 24.87 -4.89 -66.32
N LEU A 31 25.57 -5.90 -65.81
CA LEU A 31 25.98 -5.93 -64.42
C LEU A 31 27.05 -4.87 -64.15
N ALA A 32 26.83 -3.99 -63.18
CA ALA A 32 27.80 -2.98 -62.80
C ALA A 32 29.00 -3.60 -62.07
N ARG A 33 28.76 -4.50 -61.10
CA ARG A 33 29.80 -5.25 -60.37
C ARG A 33 29.31 -6.64 -59.95
N HIS A 34 30.26 -7.55 -59.79
CA HIS A 34 30.03 -8.93 -59.36
C HIS A 34 31.01 -9.32 -58.25
N VAL A 35 30.54 -10.00 -57.21
CA VAL A 35 31.37 -10.71 -56.22
C VAL A 35 31.03 -12.19 -56.28
N SER A 36 32.02 -12.98 -56.71
CA SER A 36 31.91 -14.44 -56.75
C SER A 36 32.05 -15.05 -55.34
N PRO A 37 31.32 -16.13 -55.01
CA PRO A 37 31.53 -16.89 -53.78
C PRO A 37 32.90 -17.61 -53.81
N VAL A 38 33.36 -18.00 -52.62
CA VAL A 38 34.69 -18.58 -52.38
C VAL A 38 34.58 -20.04 -51.97
N GLN A 39 35.53 -20.88 -52.39
CA GLN A 39 35.62 -22.26 -51.92
C GLN A 39 36.26 -22.33 -50.52
N ALA A 40 35.81 -23.27 -49.69
CA ALA A 40 36.34 -23.44 -48.34
C ALA A 40 37.88 -23.64 -48.31
N GLY A 41 38.43 -24.37 -49.29
CA GLY A 41 39.89 -24.57 -49.41
C GLY A 41 40.70 -23.29 -49.66
N ASP A 42 40.15 -22.34 -50.44
CA ASP A 42 40.81 -21.04 -50.70
C ASP A 42 40.80 -20.14 -49.45
N VAL A 43 39.77 -20.28 -48.62
CA VAL A 43 39.66 -19.57 -47.34
C VAL A 43 40.63 -20.14 -46.31
N PHE A 44 40.66 -21.47 -46.12
CA PHE A 44 41.55 -22.10 -45.13
C PHE A 44 43.03 -21.95 -45.47
N SER A 45 43.36 -21.78 -46.76
CA SER A 45 44.72 -21.44 -47.21
C SER A 45 45.06 -19.95 -47.09
N GLY A 46 44.12 -19.12 -46.63
CA GLY A 46 44.31 -17.67 -46.47
C GLY A 46 44.40 -16.89 -47.78
N ARG A 47 44.06 -17.51 -48.93
CA ARG A 47 44.22 -16.89 -50.26
C ARG A 47 43.11 -15.90 -50.59
N LYS A 48 41.90 -16.14 -50.11
CA LYS A 48 40.70 -15.32 -50.37
C LYS A 48 39.79 -15.27 -49.15
N GLU A 49 39.11 -14.13 -48.96
CA GLU A 49 37.98 -14.01 -48.04
C GLU A 49 36.67 -13.75 -48.82
N GLY A 50 35.55 -14.21 -48.25
CA GLY A 50 34.21 -14.02 -48.83
C GLY A 50 33.22 -15.10 -48.41
N HIS A 51 31.99 -14.96 -48.90
CA HIS A 51 30.91 -15.92 -48.68
C HIS A 51 31.21 -17.27 -49.35
N LEU A 52 30.85 -18.37 -48.68
CA LEU A 52 31.07 -19.72 -49.22
C LEU A 52 30.08 -20.01 -50.37
N ILE A 53 30.47 -20.90 -51.28
CA ILE A 53 29.54 -21.42 -52.30
C ILE A 53 28.31 -22.03 -51.61
N ASN A 54 27.12 -21.70 -52.12
CA ASN A 54 25.82 -22.12 -51.58
C ASN A 54 25.49 -21.55 -50.19
N SER A 55 26.13 -20.46 -49.78
CA SER A 55 25.68 -19.69 -48.60
C SER A 55 24.66 -18.64 -49.01
N ARG A 56 23.43 -18.75 -48.48
CA ARG A 56 22.37 -17.79 -48.78
C ARG A 56 22.66 -16.43 -48.16
N ILE A 57 22.66 -15.38 -48.98
CA ILE A 57 22.75 -14.00 -48.49
C ILE A 57 21.41 -13.54 -47.91
N LEU A 58 21.39 -13.28 -46.61
CA LEU A 58 20.19 -12.91 -45.84
C LEU A 58 20.03 -11.39 -45.73
N HIS A 59 21.12 -10.67 -45.50
CA HIS A 59 21.10 -9.22 -45.34
C HIS A 59 22.10 -8.57 -46.29
N LEU A 60 21.74 -7.39 -46.79
CA LEU A 60 22.54 -6.60 -47.73
C LEU A 60 22.24 -5.12 -47.50
N SER A 61 23.26 -4.27 -47.54
CA SER A 61 23.08 -2.82 -47.40
C SER A 61 24.22 -2.04 -48.08
N PHE A 62 23.94 -0.82 -48.55
CA PHE A 62 24.95 0.10 -49.05
C PHE A 62 25.61 0.86 -47.90
N VAL A 63 26.87 1.24 -48.08
CA VAL A 63 27.64 1.94 -47.05
C VAL A 63 28.17 3.28 -47.56
N GLY A 64 27.71 4.37 -46.93
CA GLY A 64 28.13 5.72 -47.26
C GLY A 64 27.73 6.13 -48.69
N LEU A 65 28.48 7.09 -49.26
CA LEU A 65 28.17 7.70 -50.57
C LEU A 65 28.60 6.86 -51.78
N ARG A 66 29.37 5.79 -51.59
CA ARG A 66 29.91 5.02 -52.72
C ARG A 66 28.94 3.91 -53.11
N HIS A 67 28.45 3.95 -54.36
CA HIS A 67 27.59 2.88 -54.91
C HIS A 67 28.31 1.52 -55.02
N THR A 68 29.63 1.50 -54.88
CA THR A 68 30.44 0.28 -54.92
C THR A 68 30.84 -0.24 -53.54
N ALA A 69 30.37 0.38 -52.45
CA ALA A 69 30.63 -0.06 -51.08
C ALA A 69 29.38 -0.70 -50.50
N ILE A 70 29.43 -2.00 -50.22
CA ILE A 70 28.29 -2.77 -49.71
C ILE A 70 28.72 -3.66 -48.54
N VAL A 71 27.77 -3.97 -47.67
CA VAL A 71 27.91 -4.98 -46.62
C VAL A 71 26.89 -6.08 -46.82
N SER A 72 27.31 -7.32 -46.57
CA SER A 72 26.47 -8.51 -46.72
C SER A 72 26.64 -9.44 -45.53
N ALA A 73 25.56 -10.17 -45.20
CA ALA A 73 25.57 -11.22 -44.20
C ALA A 73 24.83 -12.46 -44.69
N ASP A 74 25.35 -13.65 -44.39
CA ASP A 74 24.79 -14.94 -44.81
C ASP A 74 24.12 -15.73 -43.68
N GLU A 75 23.54 -16.87 -44.04
CA GLU A 75 22.86 -17.78 -43.13
C GLU A 75 23.80 -18.49 -42.12
N HIS A 76 25.11 -18.50 -42.37
CA HIS A 76 26.10 -19.10 -41.48
C HIS A 76 26.60 -18.11 -40.42
N GLY A 77 26.10 -16.87 -40.44
CA GLY A 77 26.51 -15.81 -39.51
C GLY A 77 27.83 -15.13 -39.90
N LEU A 78 28.27 -15.25 -41.15
CA LEU A 78 29.41 -14.50 -41.68
C LEU A 78 28.92 -13.16 -42.25
N ALA A 79 29.61 -12.07 -41.91
CA ALA A 79 29.38 -10.75 -42.47
C ALA A 79 30.65 -10.15 -43.07
N PHE A 80 30.52 -9.54 -44.24
CA PHE A 80 31.62 -8.97 -44.99
C PHE A 80 31.32 -7.55 -45.46
N TYR A 81 32.37 -6.74 -45.51
CA TYR A 81 32.42 -5.47 -46.21
C TYR A 81 33.08 -5.68 -47.57
N HIS A 82 32.45 -5.19 -48.63
CA HIS A 82 32.96 -5.25 -49.99
C HIS A 82 33.16 -3.84 -50.52
N SER A 83 34.40 -3.53 -50.87
CA SER A 83 34.78 -2.31 -51.58
C SER A 83 35.11 -2.67 -53.03
N LEU A 84 34.16 -2.41 -53.93
CA LEU A 84 34.21 -2.87 -55.33
C LEU A 84 34.87 -1.81 -56.24
N GLY A 85 36.20 -1.80 -56.24
CA GLY A 85 37.02 -0.87 -57.02
C GLY A 85 37.30 -1.31 -58.47
N LYS A 86 37.98 -0.44 -59.21
CA LYS A 86 38.68 -0.79 -60.46
C LYS A 86 40.12 -0.30 -60.33
N ILE A 87 41.08 -1.16 -60.64
CA ILE A 87 42.49 -0.80 -60.75
C ILE A 87 42.91 -1.10 -62.19
N LEU A 88 43.41 -0.09 -62.92
CA LEU A 88 43.83 -0.22 -64.32
C LEU A 88 42.76 -0.85 -65.25
N GLY A 89 41.47 -0.56 -65.02
CA GLY A 89 40.36 -1.08 -65.82
C GLY A 89 39.88 -2.49 -65.45
N VAL A 90 40.62 -3.23 -64.62
CA VAL A 90 40.25 -4.56 -64.12
C VAL A 90 39.49 -4.42 -62.80
N SER A 91 38.43 -5.22 -62.60
CA SER A 91 37.67 -5.27 -61.34
C SER A 91 38.58 -5.74 -60.20
N SER A 92 38.73 -4.91 -59.17
CA SER A 92 39.44 -5.25 -57.95
C SER A 92 38.44 -5.13 -56.80
N ASN A 93 38.03 -6.28 -56.27
CA ASN A 93 37.10 -6.35 -55.15
C ASN A 93 37.92 -6.59 -53.89
N ASP A 94 37.87 -5.64 -52.95
CA ASP A 94 38.44 -5.83 -51.63
C ASP A 94 37.34 -6.29 -50.68
N THR A 95 37.55 -7.46 -50.07
CA THR A 95 36.55 -8.13 -49.23
C THR A 95 37.13 -8.31 -47.84
N LEU A 96 36.50 -7.69 -46.85
CA LEU A 96 36.94 -7.72 -45.46
C LEU A 96 35.86 -8.36 -44.59
N ARG A 97 36.20 -9.43 -43.88
CA ARG A 97 35.30 -10.02 -42.89
C ARG A 97 35.16 -9.11 -41.67
N ILE A 98 33.91 -8.79 -41.33
CA ILE A 98 33.55 -7.91 -40.19
C ILE A 98 33.12 -8.75 -38.98
N LEU A 99 32.38 -9.84 -39.20
CA LEU A 99 31.84 -10.69 -38.15
C LEU A 99 31.72 -12.14 -38.65
N GLY A 100 31.75 -13.09 -37.70
CA GLY A 100 31.60 -14.51 -37.96
C GLY A 100 32.91 -15.26 -38.07
N ARG A 101 32.85 -16.59 -37.94
CA ARG A 101 33.98 -17.50 -38.11
C ARG A 101 33.58 -18.56 -39.12
N TYR A 102 34.52 -18.94 -39.99
CA TYR A 102 34.27 -20.04 -40.92
C TYR A 102 34.09 -21.36 -40.14
N PRO A 103 33.25 -22.28 -40.62
CA PRO A 103 33.13 -23.63 -40.07
C PRO A 103 34.51 -24.33 -40.02
N GLU A 104 34.78 -25.16 -39.01
CA GLU A 104 36.09 -25.82 -38.88
C GLU A 104 36.36 -26.83 -40.01
N ALA A 105 37.60 -26.87 -40.50
CA ALA A 105 38.02 -27.74 -41.62
C ALA A 105 37.84 -29.26 -41.37
N ARG A 106 37.75 -29.68 -40.09
CA ARG A 106 37.44 -31.07 -39.71
C ARG A 106 35.99 -31.45 -40.04
N MET A 107 35.05 -30.51 -39.87
CA MET A 107 33.64 -30.72 -40.19
C MET A 107 33.40 -30.79 -41.70
N THR A 108 34.19 -30.09 -42.50
CA THR A 108 34.08 -30.09 -43.97
C THR A 108 34.69 -31.32 -44.64
N LYS A 109 35.52 -32.13 -43.96
CA LYS A 109 36.13 -33.36 -44.51
C LYS A 109 35.28 -34.61 -44.31
N SER A 110 34.41 -34.64 -43.31
CA SER A 110 33.50 -35.77 -43.02
C SER A 110 32.21 -35.74 -43.87
N LEU A 111 32.03 -34.70 -44.66
CA LEU A 111 30.87 -34.46 -45.51
C LEU A 111 31.33 -34.72 -46.96
N GLY A 112 30.79 -35.77 -47.59
CA GLY A 112 31.13 -36.13 -48.98
C GLY A 112 30.80 -35.00 -49.98
N PRO A 113 31.19 -35.13 -51.26
CA PRO A 113 30.99 -34.10 -52.29
C PRO A 113 29.53 -33.67 -52.52
N ASP A 114 28.55 -34.45 -52.04
CA ASP A 114 27.10 -34.17 -52.12
C ASP A 114 26.49 -33.51 -50.86
N ALA A 115 27.31 -33.20 -49.85
CA ALA A 115 26.81 -32.58 -48.63
C ALA A 115 26.69 -31.04 -48.79
N SER A 116 25.55 -30.60 -49.31
CA SER A 116 25.19 -29.19 -49.51
C SER A 116 24.93 -28.39 -48.23
N HIS A 117 25.09 -28.97 -47.03
CA HIS A 117 24.66 -28.34 -45.79
C HIS A 117 25.70 -28.46 -44.67
N VAL A 118 26.36 -27.34 -44.38
CA VAL A 118 27.04 -27.13 -43.10
C VAL A 118 25.96 -26.81 -42.05
N PRO A 119 25.96 -27.44 -40.87
CA PRO A 119 24.98 -27.14 -39.82
C PRO A 119 25.08 -25.68 -39.36
N VAL A 120 23.94 -24.98 -39.37
CA VAL A 120 23.82 -23.57 -38.94
C VAL A 120 23.74 -23.51 -37.42
N ASN A 121 24.64 -22.77 -36.78
CA ASN A 121 24.56 -22.51 -35.35
C ASN A 121 23.59 -21.33 -35.08
N PRO A 122 22.42 -21.57 -34.45
CA PRO A 122 21.40 -20.55 -34.26
C PRO A 122 21.88 -19.38 -33.40
N ARG A 123 22.87 -19.58 -32.51
CA ARG A 123 23.42 -18.51 -31.65
C ARG A 123 24.30 -17.50 -32.39
N SER A 124 24.86 -17.89 -33.54
CA SER A 124 25.72 -17.04 -34.37
C SER A 124 25.01 -16.44 -35.58
N THR A 125 23.76 -16.82 -35.85
CA THR A 125 22.96 -16.28 -36.95
C THR A 125 22.77 -14.77 -36.78
N ILE A 126 22.99 -14.02 -37.85
CA ILE A 126 22.74 -12.57 -37.87
C ILE A 126 21.26 -12.36 -38.19
N LEU A 127 20.48 -11.94 -37.19
CA LEU A 127 19.04 -11.74 -37.31
C LEU A 127 18.68 -10.43 -38.00
N GLY A 128 19.54 -9.42 -37.87
CA GLY A 128 19.40 -8.13 -38.54
C GLY A 128 20.75 -7.46 -38.80
N MET A 129 20.80 -6.69 -39.88
CA MET A 129 21.95 -5.87 -40.26
C MET A 129 21.45 -4.56 -40.84
N SER A 130 22.01 -3.45 -40.38
CA SER A 130 21.66 -2.12 -40.88
C SER A 130 22.90 -1.23 -40.90
N ALA A 131 23.23 -0.66 -42.07
CA ALA A 131 24.25 0.38 -42.19
C ALA A 131 23.63 1.74 -41.87
N LEU A 132 24.39 2.63 -41.23
CA LEU A 132 23.96 4.01 -40.96
C LEU A 132 23.69 4.72 -42.30
N PRO A 133 22.43 5.07 -42.62
CA PRO A 133 22.11 5.78 -43.84
C PRO A 133 22.58 7.23 -43.73
N LEU A 134 22.85 7.84 -44.89
CA LEU A 134 23.17 9.26 -44.97
C LEU A 134 21.89 10.07 -44.94
N GLY A 135 21.83 11.04 -44.03
CA GLY A 135 20.69 11.93 -43.88
C GLY A 135 20.74 13.14 -44.81
N PRO A 136 19.68 13.98 -44.80
CA PRO A 136 19.70 15.27 -45.48
C PRO A 136 20.76 16.23 -44.92
N ILE A 137 21.23 16.00 -43.69
CA ILE A 137 22.29 16.79 -43.06
C ILE A 137 23.48 15.89 -42.74
N SER A 138 24.69 16.37 -43.04
CA SER A 138 25.93 15.66 -42.73
C SER A 138 26.20 15.65 -41.22
N HIS A 139 26.56 14.48 -40.69
CA HIS A 139 26.91 14.30 -39.28
C HIS A 139 28.33 13.75 -39.11
N PHE A 140 28.98 14.02 -37.97
CA PHE A 140 30.34 13.54 -37.69
C PHE A 140 30.47 12.01 -37.77
N ALA A 141 29.41 11.28 -37.43
CA ALA A 141 29.34 9.82 -37.52
C ALA A 141 29.49 9.25 -38.95
N ASP A 142 29.14 10.03 -39.98
CA ASP A 142 29.15 9.58 -41.37
C ASP A 142 30.56 9.22 -41.87
N GLN A 143 31.59 9.82 -41.25
CA GLN A 143 33.00 9.56 -41.56
C GLN A 143 33.43 8.13 -41.25
N PHE A 144 32.76 7.46 -40.30
CA PHE A 144 33.13 6.14 -39.79
C PHE A 144 32.41 5.00 -40.50
N SER A 145 31.33 5.30 -41.24
CA SER A 145 30.55 4.29 -42.00
C SER A 145 30.11 3.13 -41.09
N PHE A 146 29.28 3.43 -40.09
CA PHE A 146 28.84 2.45 -39.09
C PHE A 146 27.89 1.40 -39.66
N VAL A 147 28.04 0.17 -39.16
CA VAL A 147 27.16 -0.96 -39.44
C VAL A 147 26.79 -1.65 -38.14
N ALA A 148 25.49 -1.78 -37.90
CA ALA A 148 24.94 -2.50 -36.76
C ALA A 148 24.56 -3.91 -37.18
N LEU A 149 24.99 -4.90 -36.39
CA LEU A 149 24.76 -6.32 -36.58
C LEU A 149 24.14 -6.88 -35.30
N VAL A 150 22.97 -7.50 -35.38
CA VAL A 150 22.30 -8.12 -34.24
C VAL A 150 22.21 -9.63 -34.41
N THR A 151 22.63 -10.36 -33.38
CA THR A 151 22.45 -11.81 -33.22
C THR A 151 21.50 -12.06 -32.04
N PRO A 152 21.01 -13.31 -31.82
CA PRO A 152 20.09 -13.58 -30.70
C PRO A 152 20.65 -13.26 -29.31
N SER A 153 21.97 -13.10 -29.18
CA SER A 153 22.65 -12.89 -27.89
C SER A 153 23.31 -11.52 -27.75
N LYS A 154 23.53 -10.78 -28.84
CA LYS A 154 24.26 -9.51 -28.80
C LYS A 154 24.03 -8.63 -30.01
N LEU A 155 24.14 -7.32 -29.79
CA LEU A 155 24.27 -6.28 -30.80
C LEU A 155 25.74 -5.87 -30.87
N VAL A 156 26.26 -5.69 -32.08
CA VAL A 156 27.61 -5.20 -32.34
C VAL A 156 27.55 -4.08 -33.37
N ILE A 157 28.18 -2.94 -33.07
CA ILE A 157 28.31 -1.81 -34.01
C ILE A 157 29.77 -1.69 -34.42
N VAL A 158 30.01 -1.74 -35.72
CA VAL A 158 31.34 -1.74 -36.33
C VAL A 158 31.48 -0.51 -37.22
N SER A 159 32.57 0.24 -37.06
CA SER A 159 32.97 1.23 -38.08
C SER A 159 33.75 0.53 -39.16
N LEU A 160 33.61 0.98 -40.41
CA LEU A 160 34.37 0.46 -41.54
C LEU A 160 35.55 1.37 -41.92
N LYS A 161 35.47 2.65 -41.57
CA LYS A 161 36.52 3.66 -41.82
C LYS A 161 36.96 4.33 -40.52
N PRO A 162 38.23 4.78 -40.40
CA PRO A 162 39.33 4.55 -41.34
C PRO A 162 39.82 3.08 -41.38
N THR A 163 39.62 2.35 -40.29
CA THR A 163 39.89 0.91 -40.18
C THR A 163 38.69 0.20 -39.57
N ALA A 164 38.42 -1.03 -40.01
CA ALA A 164 37.31 -1.79 -39.47
C ALA A 164 37.55 -2.12 -37.98
N ARG A 165 36.67 -1.64 -37.09
CA ARG A 165 36.75 -1.93 -35.65
C ARG A 165 35.38 -1.91 -34.98
N THR A 166 35.20 -2.75 -33.96
CA THR A 166 34.02 -2.71 -33.11
C THR A 166 34.09 -1.53 -32.15
N TRP A 167 33.06 -0.67 -32.16
CA TRP A 167 32.95 0.47 -31.25
C TRP A 167 32.01 0.20 -30.08
N TYR A 168 30.93 -0.52 -30.34
CA TYR A 168 29.89 -0.74 -29.35
C TYR A 168 29.44 -2.20 -29.37
N ARG A 169 29.19 -2.74 -28.17
CA ARG A 169 28.65 -4.08 -27.97
C ARG A 169 27.64 -4.03 -26.85
N ARG A 170 26.45 -4.58 -27.10
CA ARG A 170 25.44 -4.83 -26.07
C ARG A 170 25.08 -6.30 -26.06
N THR A 171 25.09 -6.90 -24.88
CA THR A 171 24.59 -8.26 -24.66
C THR A 171 23.09 -8.22 -24.43
N ALA A 172 22.38 -9.24 -24.91
CA ALA A 172 20.97 -9.41 -24.58
C ALA A 172 20.78 -9.49 -23.04
N PRO A 173 19.67 -8.96 -22.48
CA PRO A 173 19.39 -9.04 -21.04
C PRO A 173 19.44 -10.48 -20.50
N SER A 174 19.97 -10.65 -19.27
CA SER A 174 20.13 -11.94 -18.59
C SER A 174 18.80 -12.72 -18.50
N PRO A 175 18.81 -14.06 -18.64
CA PRO A 175 17.62 -14.89 -18.84
C PRO A 175 16.85 -15.16 -17.54
N ALA A 176 16.42 -14.14 -16.80
CA ALA A 176 15.47 -14.32 -15.70
C ALA A 176 14.03 -14.60 -16.21
N TRP A 177 13.75 -14.27 -17.47
CA TRP A 177 12.47 -14.45 -18.15
C TRP A 177 12.38 -15.75 -18.97
N LEU A 178 13.44 -16.56 -18.98
CA LEU A 178 13.63 -17.68 -19.90
C LEU A 178 13.23 -19.04 -19.31
N ASN A 179 12.36 -19.01 -18.29
CA ASN A 179 11.75 -20.18 -17.67
C ASN A 179 10.48 -20.65 -18.39
N SER A 180 9.99 -19.91 -19.39
CA SER A 180 8.96 -20.36 -20.32
C SER A 180 9.61 -21.08 -21.50
N ASP A 181 9.37 -22.38 -21.65
CA ASP A 181 9.70 -23.19 -22.84
C ASP A 181 9.02 -22.69 -24.16
N ARG A 182 8.40 -21.49 -24.15
CA ARG A 182 7.51 -20.99 -25.22
C ARG A 182 8.05 -19.80 -26.03
N ASP A 183 9.06 -19.06 -25.56
CA ASP A 183 9.43 -17.80 -26.23
C ASP A 183 10.58 -17.96 -27.25
N ALA A 184 10.24 -17.75 -28.52
CA ALA A 184 11.17 -17.84 -29.64
C ALA A 184 12.16 -16.65 -29.66
N LEU A 185 13.42 -16.93 -30.03
CA LEU A 185 14.47 -15.91 -30.10
C LEU A 185 14.25 -14.96 -31.30
N ALA A 186 13.99 -13.67 -31.03
CA ALA A 186 13.86 -12.61 -32.03
C ALA A 186 14.79 -11.43 -31.75
N SER A 187 15.31 -10.78 -32.79
CA SER A 187 16.06 -9.53 -32.64
C SER A 187 15.99 -8.70 -33.91
N MET A 188 15.73 -7.40 -33.77
CA MET A 188 15.60 -6.45 -34.87
C MET A 188 16.58 -5.27 -34.71
N VAL A 189 16.92 -4.61 -35.81
CA VAL A 189 17.80 -3.42 -35.80
C VAL A 189 17.48 -2.49 -36.97
N THR A 190 17.42 -1.18 -36.71
CA THR A 190 17.17 -0.16 -37.73
C THR A 190 17.75 1.21 -37.34
N TRP A 191 18.37 1.88 -38.31
CA TRP A 191 18.94 3.22 -38.14
C TRP A 191 17.97 4.32 -38.60
N TYR A 192 18.03 5.46 -37.92
CA TYR A 192 17.51 6.73 -38.38
C TYR A 192 18.68 7.70 -38.60
N PRO A 193 18.78 8.36 -39.77
CA PRO A 193 19.88 9.27 -40.08
C PRO A 193 19.77 10.61 -39.32
N ALA A 194 20.81 11.43 -39.41
CA ALA A 194 20.77 12.81 -38.95
C ALA A 194 19.84 13.67 -39.83
N THR A 195 18.93 14.42 -39.21
CA THR A 195 17.99 15.35 -39.86
C THR A 195 18.14 16.77 -39.30
N GLY A 196 17.58 17.79 -39.96
CA GLY A 196 17.52 19.15 -39.42
C GLY A 196 16.32 19.33 -38.50
N GLU A 197 16.48 20.13 -37.45
CA GLU A 197 15.36 20.63 -36.66
C GLU A 197 14.64 21.75 -37.44
N SER A 198 13.33 21.61 -37.61
CA SER A 198 12.45 22.68 -38.07
C SER A 198 11.48 23.01 -36.94
N GLN A 199 11.78 24.05 -36.17
CA GLN A 199 10.78 24.68 -35.30
C GLN A 199 10.17 25.88 -36.05
N ASP A 200 8.84 25.92 -36.11
CA ASP A 200 8.02 27.09 -36.42
C ASP A 200 8.33 27.89 -37.70
N GLY A 201 8.66 27.22 -38.81
CA GLY A 201 8.66 27.86 -40.13
C GLY A 201 9.68 29.00 -40.33
N VAL A 202 10.52 29.28 -39.33
CA VAL A 202 11.63 30.23 -39.40
C VAL A 202 12.91 29.40 -39.59
N PRO A 203 13.65 29.58 -40.69
CA PRO A 203 14.89 28.86 -40.92
C PRO A 203 15.99 29.39 -39.99
N ILE A 204 16.03 28.89 -38.76
CA ILE A 204 17.23 28.94 -37.93
C ILE A 204 18.23 27.95 -38.57
N ALA A 205 19.51 28.32 -38.65
CA ALA A 205 20.54 27.46 -39.23
C ALA A 205 20.44 26.05 -38.61
N PRO A 206 20.19 24.98 -39.40
CA PRO A 206 19.78 23.70 -38.85
C PRO A 206 20.90 23.08 -38.04
N SER A 207 20.72 22.98 -36.73
CA SER A 207 21.49 22.09 -35.86
C SER A 207 21.33 20.66 -36.39
N PRO A 208 22.43 19.94 -36.71
CA PRO A 208 22.33 18.54 -37.11
C PRO A 208 21.84 17.73 -35.92
N SER A 209 20.72 17.04 -36.08
CA SER A 209 20.22 16.13 -35.05
C SER A 209 21.01 14.80 -35.05
N ASP A 210 21.25 14.22 -33.87
CA ASP A 210 22.09 13.02 -33.74
C ASP A 210 21.44 11.77 -34.37
N PRO A 211 22.15 10.92 -35.13
CA PRO A 211 21.60 9.67 -35.63
C PRO A 211 21.14 8.73 -34.52
N LEU A 212 20.04 7.99 -34.76
CA LEU A 212 19.42 7.08 -33.79
C LEU A 212 19.47 5.63 -34.26
N LEU A 213 19.72 4.70 -33.35
CA LEU A 213 19.67 3.26 -33.58
C LEU A 213 18.59 2.64 -32.69
N ALA A 214 17.55 2.10 -33.30
CA ALA A 214 16.59 1.24 -32.61
C ALA A 214 17.00 -0.22 -32.79
N HIS A 215 17.03 -0.99 -31.71
CA HIS A 215 17.23 -2.44 -31.75
C HIS A 215 16.39 -3.15 -30.69
N SER A 216 16.08 -4.42 -30.93
CA SER A 216 15.33 -5.24 -29.97
C SER A 216 15.97 -6.59 -29.68
N PHE A 217 15.74 -7.08 -28.46
CA PHE A 217 15.96 -8.47 -28.06
C PHE A 217 14.66 -9.03 -27.50
N GLY A 218 14.03 -9.96 -28.22
CA GLY A 218 12.70 -10.45 -27.90
C GLY A 218 11.69 -9.30 -27.92
N ASN A 219 11.10 -9.03 -26.77
CA ASN A 219 10.14 -7.95 -26.56
C ASN A 219 10.77 -6.64 -26.04
N HIS A 220 12.06 -6.60 -25.75
CA HIS A 220 12.73 -5.39 -25.27
C HIS A 220 13.25 -4.55 -26.43
N LEU A 221 12.79 -3.30 -26.53
CA LEU A 221 13.25 -2.27 -27.44
C LEU A 221 14.27 -1.34 -26.75
N PHE A 222 15.32 -1.00 -27.47
CA PHE A 222 16.37 -0.08 -27.06
C PHE A 222 16.59 0.96 -28.15
N VAL A 223 16.67 2.24 -27.77
CA VAL A 223 17.02 3.34 -28.68
C VAL A 223 18.31 3.99 -28.19
N THR A 224 19.32 4.04 -29.07
CA THR A 224 20.65 4.59 -28.77
C THR A 224 20.99 5.70 -29.77
N ALA A 225 21.34 6.89 -29.27
CA ALA A 225 21.80 8.02 -30.07
C ALA A 225 23.32 8.03 -30.23
N LEU A 226 23.81 8.53 -31.36
CA LEU A 226 25.24 8.72 -31.65
C LEU A 226 25.59 10.20 -31.54
N ARG A 227 26.11 10.60 -30.38
CA ARG A 227 26.39 12.01 -30.07
C ARG A 227 27.89 12.33 -30.23
N PRO A 228 28.25 13.46 -30.87
CA PRO A 228 29.62 13.96 -30.86
C PRO A 228 29.93 14.62 -29.51
N VAL A 229 31.05 14.23 -28.89
CA VAL A 229 31.53 14.78 -27.61
C VAL A 229 32.90 15.42 -27.84
N TYR A 230 33.09 16.64 -27.38
CA TYR A 230 34.37 17.33 -27.46
C TYR A 230 35.25 16.96 -26.27
N VAL A 231 36.36 16.25 -26.53
CA VAL A 231 37.32 15.85 -25.51
C VAL A 231 38.56 16.74 -25.63
N ILE A 232 38.95 17.36 -24.52
CA ILE A 232 40.20 18.12 -24.42
C ILE A 232 41.33 17.10 -24.24
N ALA A 233 42.27 17.04 -25.19
CA ALA A 233 43.38 16.10 -25.14
C ALA A 233 44.34 16.47 -24.00
N GLY A 234 44.25 15.77 -22.86
CA GLY A 234 45.27 15.79 -21.82
C GLY A 234 46.48 14.96 -22.26
N ASN A 235 47.67 15.55 -22.15
CA ASN A 235 49.01 15.00 -22.46
C ASN A 235 49.51 15.20 -23.90
N ALA A 236 49.87 16.44 -24.23
CA ALA A 236 51.12 16.66 -24.97
C ALA A 236 52.23 16.82 -23.93
N THR A 237 53.20 15.89 -23.92
CA THR A 237 54.48 16.09 -23.23
C THR A 237 55.08 17.43 -23.68
N ALA A 238 55.46 18.26 -22.72
CA ALA A 238 56.03 19.59 -22.91
C ALA A 238 57.38 19.52 -23.65
N ALA A 239 57.35 19.44 -24.97
CA ALA A 239 58.43 19.83 -25.84
C ALA A 239 57.87 20.19 -27.23
N ALA A 240 58.06 21.47 -27.59
CA ALA A 240 57.84 22.08 -28.91
C ALA A 240 56.38 22.39 -29.33
N SER A 241 55.94 23.62 -29.05
CA SER A 241 55.33 24.54 -30.04
C SER A 241 54.78 25.78 -29.33
N THR A 242 55.47 26.91 -29.47
CA THR A 242 55.00 28.26 -29.11
C THR A 242 53.93 28.72 -30.09
N ASN A 243 52.70 28.22 -29.93
CA ASN A 243 51.44 28.83 -30.40
C ASN A 243 50.27 28.12 -29.69
N GLY A 244 49.71 28.77 -28.67
CA GLY A 244 48.72 28.19 -27.76
C GLY A 244 47.30 28.15 -28.32
N SER A 245 46.97 27.09 -29.05
CA SER A 245 45.58 26.64 -29.21
C SER A 245 45.46 25.22 -28.65
N THR A 246 44.69 25.06 -27.56
CA THR A 246 44.29 23.76 -27.03
C THR A 246 43.51 23.00 -28.11
N VAL A 247 44.08 21.93 -28.67
CA VAL A 247 43.41 21.13 -29.71
C VAL A 247 42.34 20.26 -29.05
N SER A 248 41.08 20.65 -29.17
CA SER A 248 39.92 19.82 -28.82
C SER A 248 39.71 18.75 -29.90
N LYS A 249 39.57 17.49 -29.50
CA LYS A 249 39.29 16.37 -30.39
C LYS A 249 37.83 15.95 -30.23
N THR A 250 37.06 15.90 -31.31
CA THR A 250 35.69 15.37 -31.30
C THR A 250 35.73 13.84 -31.31
N GLU A 251 35.08 13.21 -30.33
CA GLU A 251 34.87 11.77 -30.23
C GLU A 251 33.38 11.44 -30.32
N LEU A 252 33.01 10.17 -30.53
CA LEU A 252 31.61 9.74 -30.61
C LEU A 252 31.23 8.92 -29.38
N GLN A 253 30.09 9.25 -28.79
CA GLN A 253 29.49 8.53 -27.68
C GLN A 253 28.17 7.87 -28.10
N PHE A 254 28.00 6.61 -27.71
CA PHE A 254 26.73 5.89 -27.81
C PHE A 254 25.94 6.12 -26.52
N ALA A 255 24.90 6.95 -26.60
CA ALA A 255 24.05 7.30 -25.46
C ALA A 255 22.71 6.56 -25.57
N ASP A 256 22.28 5.89 -24.50
CA ASP A 256 20.95 5.27 -24.47
C ASP A 256 19.88 6.33 -24.21
N GLU A 257 18.96 6.49 -25.14
CA GLU A 257 17.85 7.46 -25.03
C GLU A 257 16.70 6.87 -24.20
N THR A 258 16.34 5.62 -24.51
CA THR A 258 15.22 4.94 -23.87
C THR A 258 15.29 3.43 -24.02
N THR A 259 14.63 2.76 -23.07
CA THR A 259 14.37 1.32 -23.07
C THR A 259 12.88 1.10 -22.87
N TYR A 260 12.26 0.29 -23.71
CA TYR A 260 10.83 0.00 -23.67
C TYR A 260 10.62 -1.52 -23.74
N THR A 261 9.69 -2.06 -22.95
CA THR A 261 9.35 -3.49 -22.99
C THR A 261 7.97 -3.62 -23.61
N HIS A 262 7.92 -4.23 -24.78
CA HIS A 262 6.68 -4.56 -25.49
C HIS A 262 6.02 -5.79 -24.84
N HIS A 263 4.69 -5.89 -24.96
CA HIS A 263 3.91 -7.00 -24.40
C HIS A 263 4.14 -8.32 -25.18
N GLU A 264 4.60 -8.23 -26.43
CA GLU A 264 4.93 -9.36 -27.30
C GLU A 264 6.34 -9.30 -27.87
N THR A 265 6.80 -10.42 -28.42
CA THR A 265 8.06 -10.50 -29.18
C THR A 265 8.03 -9.60 -30.41
N ILE A 266 9.01 -8.71 -30.54
CA ILE A 266 9.09 -7.73 -31.63
C ILE A 266 9.65 -8.41 -32.88
N ILE A 267 8.87 -8.38 -33.97
CA ILE A 267 9.21 -9.03 -35.25
C ILE A 267 9.56 -8.05 -36.38
N ALA A 268 9.28 -6.75 -36.21
CA ALA A 268 9.76 -5.67 -37.08
C ALA A 268 9.86 -4.31 -36.35
N LEU A 269 10.81 -3.48 -36.80
CA LEU A 269 11.01 -2.09 -36.35
C LEU A 269 11.20 -1.18 -37.57
N GLN A 270 10.47 -0.08 -37.66
CA GLN A 270 10.59 0.87 -38.77
C GLN A 270 10.34 2.32 -38.33
N TRP A 271 11.33 3.20 -38.53
CA TRP A 271 11.20 4.61 -38.20
C TRP A 271 10.23 5.34 -39.13
N LEU A 272 9.26 6.07 -38.57
CA LEU A 272 8.37 6.96 -39.33
C LEU A 272 8.95 8.38 -39.42
N SER A 273 9.43 8.88 -38.29
CA SER A 273 10.13 10.17 -38.13
C SER A 273 11.18 10.02 -37.03
N ARG A 274 11.95 11.09 -36.73
CA ARG A 274 12.90 11.09 -35.61
C ARG A 274 12.23 10.73 -34.27
N GLU A 275 11.02 11.24 -34.08
CA GLU A 275 10.26 11.09 -32.83
C GLU A 275 9.36 9.84 -32.79
N HIS A 276 9.13 9.18 -33.93
CA HIS A 276 8.12 8.13 -34.04
C HIS A 276 8.67 6.86 -34.69
N LEU A 277 8.53 5.73 -33.99
CA LEU A 277 8.98 4.40 -34.41
C LEU A 277 7.80 3.43 -34.44
N PHE A 278 7.59 2.74 -35.55
CA PHE A 278 6.67 1.61 -35.61
C PHE A 278 7.30 0.35 -35.02
N VAL A 279 6.56 -0.31 -34.13
CA VAL A 279 6.90 -1.56 -33.46
C VAL A 279 5.81 -2.59 -33.80
N LEU A 280 6.20 -3.73 -34.36
CA LEU A 280 5.27 -4.81 -34.72
C LEU A 280 5.50 -6.03 -33.82
N GLY A 281 4.46 -6.44 -33.09
CA GLY A 281 4.41 -7.65 -32.28
C GLY A 281 4.18 -8.92 -33.09
N SER A 282 4.44 -10.07 -32.47
CA SER A 282 4.30 -11.40 -33.09
C SER A 282 2.86 -11.79 -33.45
N SER A 283 1.84 -11.25 -32.77
CA SER A 283 0.42 -11.47 -33.09
C SER A 283 -0.05 -10.62 -34.27
N GLY A 284 0.67 -9.54 -34.60
CA GLY A 284 0.25 -8.55 -35.58
C GLY A 284 -0.16 -7.20 -34.99
N ASP A 285 0.04 -6.96 -33.68
CA ASP A 285 -0.17 -5.63 -33.09
C ASP A 285 0.90 -4.62 -33.56
N LEU A 286 0.46 -3.57 -34.26
CA LEU A 286 1.28 -2.47 -34.75
C LEU A 286 1.14 -1.26 -33.81
N GLN A 287 2.22 -0.95 -33.11
CA GLN A 287 2.28 0.18 -32.18
C GLN A 287 3.15 1.31 -32.72
N LEU A 288 2.75 2.54 -32.42
CA LEU A 288 3.53 3.74 -32.70
C LEU A 288 4.19 4.23 -31.41
N PHE A 289 5.50 4.02 -31.30
CA PHE A 289 6.31 4.45 -30.16
C PHE A 289 6.79 5.89 -30.36
N SER A 290 6.53 6.76 -29.37
CA SER A 290 7.01 8.14 -29.32
C SER A 290 8.28 8.22 -28.47
N LEU A 291 9.37 8.78 -29.03
CA LEU A 291 10.64 8.96 -28.34
C LEU A 291 10.54 10.06 -27.27
N ALA A 292 9.95 11.22 -27.61
CA ALA A 292 9.68 12.30 -26.66
C ALA A 292 8.92 11.83 -25.41
N ARG A 293 7.87 11.01 -25.60
CA ARG A 293 7.02 10.50 -24.51
C ARG A 293 7.52 9.20 -23.88
N LYS A 294 8.49 8.53 -24.52
CA LYS A 294 9.04 7.22 -24.14
C LYS A 294 7.99 6.11 -23.96
N GLN A 295 6.89 6.19 -24.71
CA GLN A 295 5.77 5.26 -24.65
C GLN A 295 5.08 5.11 -26.02
N CYS A 296 4.27 4.06 -26.17
CA CYS A 296 3.41 3.89 -27.34
C CYS A 296 2.21 4.84 -27.25
N VAL A 297 2.01 5.65 -28.30
CA VAL A 297 0.94 6.67 -28.37
C VAL A 297 -0.30 6.18 -29.12
N ALA A 298 -0.13 5.16 -29.97
CA ALA A 298 -1.21 4.54 -30.74
C ALA A 298 -0.92 3.04 -30.96
N SER A 299 -1.97 2.24 -31.13
CA SER A 299 -1.93 0.80 -31.40
C SER A 299 -2.99 0.42 -32.42
N GLN A 300 -2.70 -0.54 -33.29
CA GLN A 300 -3.65 -1.11 -34.24
C GLN A 300 -3.32 -2.58 -34.49
N HIS A 301 -4.31 -3.46 -34.29
CA HIS A 301 -4.15 -4.87 -34.62
C HIS A 301 -4.31 -5.10 -36.13
N LEU A 302 -3.23 -5.50 -36.81
CA LEU A 302 -3.22 -5.53 -38.28
C LEU A 302 -4.08 -6.66 -38.86
N THR A 303 -4.18 -7.81 -38.21
CA THR A 303 -4.90 -8.97 -38.78
C THR A 303 -6.41 -8.77 -38.85
N GLU A 304 -6.95 -7.75 -38.17
CA GLU A 304 -8.36 -7.35 -38.27
C GLU A 304 -8.64 -6.50 -39.51
N VAL A 305 -7.61 -5.81 -40.01
CA VAL A 305 -7.74 -4.75 -41.02
C VAL A 305 -7.16 -5.19 -42.37
N ILE A 306 -6.10 -6.00 -42.37
CA ILE A 306 -5.36 -6.38 -43.57
C ILE A 306 -5.06 -7.89 -43.62
N PRO A 307 -4.83 -8.48 -44.81
CA PRO A 307 -4.42 -9.88 -44.95
C PRO A 307 -3.09 -10.19 -44.23
N PRO A 308 -2.80 -11.47 -43.94
CA PRO A 308 -1.57 -11.87 -43.24
C PRO A 308 -0.30 -11.36 -43.92
N LEU A 309 0.65 -10.88 -43.11
CA LEU A 309 1.95 -10.39 -43.58
C LEU A 309 2.80 -11.54 -44.15
N VAL A 310 3.65 -11.23 -45.13
CA VAL A 310 4.69 -12.18 -45.57
C VAL A 310 5.77 -12.24 -44.49
N LEU A 311 5.97 -13.40 -43.87
CA LEU A 311 6.98 -13.59 -42.83
C LEU A 311 8.18 -14.37 -43.35
N ARG A 312 9.39 -14.00 -42.91
CA ARG A 312 10.61 -14.78 -43.15
C ARG A 312 10.80 -15.78 -42.01
N GLU A 313 10.74 -17.07 -42.35
CA GLU A 313 11.10 -18.16 -41.44
C GLU A 313 12.61 -18.44 -41.47
N TRP A 314 13.17 -18.77 -40.31
CA TRP A 314 14.58 -19.17 -40.16
C TRP A 314 14.71 -20.68 -40.34
N ARG A 315 15.47 -21.13 -41.34
CA ARG A 315 15.73 -22.56 -41.55
C ARG A 315 16.85 -23.03 -40.64
N VAL A 316 16.54 -23.88 -39.65
CA VAL A 316 17.55 -24.62 -38.89
C VAL A 316 17.83 -25.91 -39.65
N ALA A 317 19.04 -26.06 -40.18
CA ALA A 317 19.42 -27.25 -40.95
C ALA A 317 19.62 -28.46 -40.01
N GLY A 318 18.68 -29.40 -40.07
CA GLY A 318 18.77 -30.75 -39.51
C GLY A 318 17.59 -31.56 -40.04
N SER A 319 17.86 -32.66 -40.74
CA SER A 319 16.83 -33.62 -41.12
C SER A 319 16.04 -34.07 -39.89
N SER A 320 14.75 -34.39 -40.08
CA SER A 320 13.86 -34.92 -39.03
C SER A 320 14.48 -36.08 -38.23
N GLU A 321 15.48 -36.77 -38.77
CA GLU A 321 16.16 -37.91 -38.15
C GLU A 321 17.34 -37.54 -37.25
N LEU A 322 17.94 -36.34 -37.39
CA LEU A 322 19.06 -35.91 -36.54
C LEU A 322 18.64 -35.12 -35.30
N ARG A 323 17.34 -34.78 -35.17
CA ARG A 323 16.75 -34.19 -33.96
C ARG A 323 16.97 -35.10 -32.74
N SER A 324 16.77 -36.40 -32.91
CA SER A 324 16.73 -37.37 -31.81
C SER A 324 18.07 -37.66 -31.11
N LYS A 325 19.23 -37.33 -31.71
CA LYS A 325 20.56 -37.62 -31.11
C LYS A 325 21.29 -36.41 -30.58
N ALA A 326 21.00 -35.20 -31.07
CA ALA A 326 21.54 -33.96 -30.50
C ALA A 326 20.73 -33.48 -29.27
N GLU A 327 19.47 -33.93 -29.13
CA GLU A 327 18.58 -33.61 -28.00
C GLU A 327 19.04 -34.18 -26.64
N LEU A 328 19.97 -35.15 -26.62
CA LEU A 328 20.41 -35.82 -25.39
C LEU A 328 21.71 -35.28 -24.78
N ALA A 329 22.40 -34.31 -25.41
CA ALA A 329 23.73 -33.89 -24.98
C ALA A 329 23.87 -32.42 -24.55
N ASP A 330 22.93 -31.54 -24.89
CA ASP A 330 22.93 -30.14 -24.42
C ASP A 330 21.49 -29.62 -24.32
N GLY A 331 21.09 -29.14 -23.14
CA GLY A 331 19.69 -28.80 -22.84
C GLY A 331 19.11 -27.70 -23.75
N GLY A 332 18.03 -28.03 -24.46
CA GLY A 332 17.05 -27.10 -25.04
C GLY A 332 17.41 -26.49 -26.40
N SER A 333 16.92 -27.08 -27.50
CA SER A 333 16.91 -26.43 -28.82
C SER A 333 15.86 -25.32 -28.88
N ARG A 334 16.25 -24.07 -28.56
CA ARG A 334 15.38 -22.88 -28.68
C ARG A 334 15.14 -22.49 -30.14
N SER A 335 13.88 -22.29 -30.54
CA SER A 335 13.49 -21.90 -31.90
C SER A 335 13.62 -20.38 -32.14
N LEU A 336 13.90 -19.95 -33.38
CA LEU A 336 13.97 -18.54 -33.81
C LEU A 336 12.59 -18.05 -34.27
N ALA A 337 12.18 -16.85 -33.87
CA ALA A 337 10.89 -16.27 -34.27
C ALA A 337 10.91 -15.82 -35.75
N PRO A 338 9.78 -15.89 -36.47
CA PRO A 338 9.69 -15.33 -37.82
C PRO A 338 9.95 -13.82 -37.82
N SER A 339 10.47 -13.30 -38.94
CA SER A 339 10.83 -11.89 -39.09
C SER A 339 9.98 -11.19 -40.14
N ALA A 340 9.41 -10.04 -39.79
CA ALA A 340 8.63 -9.17 -40.68
C ALA A 340 9.43 -7.92 -41.15
N ALA A 341 10.72 -7.82 -40.81
CA ALA A 341 11.54 -6.61 -41.03
C ALA A 341 11.67 -6.15 -42.50
N HIS A 342 11.43 -7.04 -43.47
CA HIS A 342 11.42 -6.69 -44.90
C HIS A 342 10.02 -6.54 -45.49
N SER A 343 8.99 -6.83 -44.70
CA SER A 343 7.58 -6.73 -45.09
C SER A 343 6.94 -5.44 -44.60
N MET A 344 7.67 -4.63 -43.83
CA MET A 344 7.26 -3.31 -43.38
C MET A 344 8.35 -2.31 -43.73
N ARG A 345 8.01 -1.26 -44.48
CA ARG A 345 8.92 -0.15 -44.84
C ARG A 345 8.21 1.18 -44.74
N SER A 346 8.92 2.22 -44.34
CA SER A 346 8.40 3.59 -44.35
C SER A 346 9.05 4.41 -45.45
N TYR A 347 8.27 5.30 -46.06
CA TYR A 347 8.76 6.26 -47.03
C TYR A 347 7.88 7.51 -47.00
N LYS A 348 8.48 8.70 -46.90
CA LYS A 348 7.79 10.01 -46.85
C LYS A 348 6.59 10.07 -45.88
N GLY A 349 6.75 9.54 -44.67
CA GLY A 349 5.67 9.58 -43.67
C GLY A 349 4.56 8.55 -43.87
N GLN A 350 4.68 7.66 -44.85
CA GLN A 350 3.76 6.54 -45.09
C GLN A 350 4.42 5.23 -44.71
N VAL A 351 3.61 4.27 -44.25
CA VAL A 351 4.04 2.87 -44.02
C VAL A 351 3.50 1.99 -45.13
N PHE A 352 4.36 1.14 -45.69
CA PHE A 352 4.05 0.16 -46.72
C PHE A 352 4.23 -1.24 -46.13
N ILE A 353 3.18 -2.05 -46.21
CA ILE A 353 3.11 -3.40 -45.64
C ILE A 353 2.88 -4.40 -46.77
N LEU A 354 3.77 -5.38 -46.88
CA LEU A 354 3.65 -6.49 -47.81
C LEU A 354 2.85 -7.62 -47.17
N THR A 355 1.65 -7.85 -47.68
CA THR A 355 0.79 -8.97 -47.30
C THR A 355 0.92 -10.11 -48.30
N THR A 356 0.36 -11.27 -47.96
CA THR A 356 0.32 -12.45 -48.84
C THR A 356 -0.42 -12.24 -50.16
N ARG A 357 -1.26 -11.20 -50.27
CA ARG A 357 -2.09 -10.92 -51.45
C ARG A 357 -1.77 -9.58 -52.11
N GLU A 358 -1.44 -8.56 -51.34
CA GLU A 358 -1.32 -7.17 -51.80
C GLU A 358 -0.31 -6.36 -50.99
N VAL A 359 0.02 -5.16 -51.47
CA VAL A 359 0.82 -4.17 -50.75
C VAL A 359 -0.12 -3.08 -50.24
N VAL A 360 -0.19 -2.90 -48.93
CA VAL A 360 -1.05 -1.91 -48.27
C VAL A 360 -0.20 -0.69 -47.88
N ALA A 361 -0.72 0.52 -48.13
CA ALA A 361 -0.13 1.77 -47.68
C ALA A 361 -1.00 2.40 -46.58
N GLY A 362 -0.37 2.86 -45.49
CA GLY A 362 -1.02 3.51 -44.36
C GLY A 362 -0.36 4.82 -43.96
N THR A 363 -1.12 5.70 -43.31
CA THR A 363 -0.65 6.97 -42.73
C THR A 363 -1.13 7.09 -41.30
N ALA A 364 -0.35 7.76 -40.44
CA ALA A 364 -0.75 8.03 -39.07
C ALA A 364 -1.62 9.31 -39.06
N LEU A 365 -2.81 9.24 -38.46
CA LEU A 365 -3.77 10.35 -38.44
C LEU A 365 -3.31 11.44 -37.46
N SER A 366 -3.41 12.72 -37.87
CA SER A 366 -3.15 13.85 -36.98
C SER A 366 -4.34 14.15 -36.07
N TRP A 367 -4.14 14.95 -35.01
CA TRP A 367 -5.23 15.43 -34.15
C TRP A 367 -6.31 16.19 -34.93
N ALA A 368 -5.92 16.94 -35.96
CA ALA A 368 -6.84 17.67 -36.82
C ALA A 368 -7.66 16.70 -37.68
N ASP A 369 -7.05 15.63 -38.19
CA ASP A 369 -7.75 14.58 -38.94
C ASP A 369 -8.74 13.83 -38.03
N HIS A 370 -8.40 13.62 -36.76
CA HIS A 370 -9.32 13.05 -35.78
C HIS A 370 -10.55 13.95 -35.61
N LEU A 371 -10.37 15.25 -35.37
CA LEU A 371 -11.51 16.18 -35.27
C LEU A 371 -12.33 16.23 -36.57
N LEU A 372 -11.67 16.31 -37.73
CA LEU A 372 -12.34 16.29 -39.03
C LEU A 372 -13.12 14.99 -39.26
N SER A 373 -12.65 13.86 -38.74
CA SER A 373 -13.38 12.59 -38.86
C SER A 373 -14.71 12.62 -38.12
N PHE A 374 -14.79 13.27 -36.95
CA PHE A 374 -16.04 13.45 -36.21
C PHE A 374 -16.99 14.40 -36.95
N VAL A 375 -16.45 15.55 -37.41
CA VAL A 375 -17.21 16.55 -38.18
C VAL A 375 -17.77 15.96 -39.48
N SER A 376 -16.97 15.16 -40.21
CA SER A 376 -17.39 14.52 -41.47
C SER A 376 -18.49 13.48 -41.29
N LYS A 377 -18.58 12.87 -40.09
CA LYS A 377 -19.64 11.93 -39.71
C LYS A 377 -20.90 12.64 -39.19
N GLY A 378 -20.85 13.97 -39.02
CA GLY A 378 -21.93 14.76 -38.45
C GLY A 378 -22.01 14.71 -36.92
N ASP A 379 -21.00 14.18 -36.23
CA ASP A 379 -20.92 14.14 -34.77
C ASP A 379 -20.14 15.35 -34.23
N PHE A 380 -20.86 16.46 -34.10
CA PHE A 380 -20.29 17.73 -33.64
C PHE A 380 -20.04 17.76 -32.13
N LEU A 381 -20.85 17.04 -31.35
CA LEU A 381 -20.69 16.93 -29.89
C LEU A 381 -19.37 16.24 -29.56
N GLY A 382 -19.13 15.05 -30.15
CA GLY A 382 -17.87 14.33 -29.99
C GLY A 382 -16.66 15.12 -30.48
N ALA A 383 -16.82 15.99 -31.49
CA ALA A 383 -15.76 16.88 -31.95
C ALA A 383 -15.42 17.98 -30.92
N VAL A 384 -16.43 18.62 -30.32
CA VAL A 384 -16.24 19.64 -29.28
C VAL A 384 -15.60 19.00 -28.04
N ASP A 385 -16.12 17.86 -27.57
CA ASP A 385 -15.57 17.16 -26.40
C ASP A 385 -14.13 16.69 -26.61
N LEU A 386 -13.82 16.15 -27.80
CA LEU A 386 -12.45 15.75 -28.13
C LEU A 386 -11.51 16.94 -28.19
N ALA A 387 -11.95 18.08 -28.75
CA ALA A 387 -11.18 19.30 -28.78
C ALA A 387 -10.97 19.88 -27.37
N THR A 388 -11.99 19.88 -26.50
CA THR A 388 -11.87 20.26 -25.08
C THR A 388 -10.90 19.33 -24.34
N ALA A 389 -10.93 18.02 -24.61
CA ALA A 389 -10.00 17.05 -24.03
C ALA A 389 -8.56 17.24 -24.54
N PHE A 390 -8.36 17.71 -25.77
CA PHE A 390 -7.03 18.11 -26.27
C PHE A 390 -6.56 19.42 -25.65
N TYR A 391 -7.47 20.38 -25.40
CA TYR A 391 -7.17 21.66 -24.77
C TYR A 391 -6.71 21.48 -23.32
N THR A 392 -7.51 20.76 -22.51
CA THR A 392 -7.21 20.46 -21.10
C THR A 392 -6.03 19.48 -20.94
N GLY A 393 -5.72 18.71 -21.99
CA GLY A 393 -4.63 17.74 -22.00
C GLY A 393 -5.02 16.32 -21.56
N ALA A 394 -6.30 16.09 -21.23
CA ALA A 394 -6.81 14.77 -20.83
C ALA A 394 -6.57 13.68 -21.89
N ARG A 395 -6.63 14.05 -23.19
CA ARG A 395 -6.35 13.14 -24.32
C ARG A 395 -5.15 13.56 -25.18
N GLY A 396 -4.40 14.58 -24.77
CA GLY A 396 -3.28 15.13 -25.55
C GLY A 396 -2.16 14.11 -25.83
N GLN A 397 -2.02 13.07 -25.00
CA GLN A 397 -0.99 12.05 -25.14
C GLN A 397 -1.18 11.08 -26.31
N GLN A 398 -2.39 11.01 -26.87
CA GLN A 398 -2.73 10.12 -27.99
C GLN A 398 -2.75 10.84 -29.35
N ALA A 399 -2.73 12.18 -29.34
CA ALA A 399 -2.82 12.97 -30.56
C ALA A 399 -1.44 13.21 -31.18
N LEU A 400 -1.32 12.87 -32.47
CA LEU A 400 -0.14 13.17 -33.29
C LEU A 400 -0.20 14.61 -33.79
N GLY A 401 0.89 15.35 -33.65
CA GLY A 401 1.03 16.73 -34.15
C GLY A 401 0.55 17.83 -33.20
N LEU A 402 0.19 17.52 -31.95
CA LEU A 402 0.00 18.54 -30.91
C LEU A 402 1.33 18.89 -30.25
N PRO A 403 1.62 20.17 -29.98
CA PRO A 403 2.73 20.57 -29.13
C PRO A 403 2.64 19.93 -27.73
N ASP A 404 3.78 19.55 -27.17
CA ASP A 404 3.84 19.09 -25.77
C ASP A 404 3.76 20.27 -24.78
N ASP A 405 4.10 21.49 -25.22
CA ASP A 405 3.92 22.72 -24.43
C ASP A 405 2.43 23.07 -24.27
N VAL A 406 2.03 23.40 -23.04
CA VAL A 406 0.62 23.63 -22.67
C VAL A 406 0.08 24.88 -23.35
N TYR A 407 0.85 25.98 -23.35
CA TYR A 407 0.41 27.24 -23.94
C TYR A 407 0.30 27.16 -25.47
N ALA A 408 1.30 26.57 -26.13
CA ALA A 408 1.26 26.34 -27.57
C ALA A 408 0.09 25.43 -27.97
N ARG A 409 -0.17 24.36 -27.19
CA ARG A 409 -1.31 23.47 -27.42
C ARG A 409 -2.65 24.19 -27.24
N GLN A 410 -2.82 24.93 -26.15
CA GLN A 410 -4.03 25.69 -25.87
C GLN A 410 -4.30 26.75 -26.95
N SER A 411 -3.26 27.43 -27.45
CA SER A 411 -3.43 28.40 -28.53
C SER A 411 -3.95 27.77 -29.83
N VAL A 412 -3.38 26.63 -30.24
CA VAL A 412 -3.76 25.96 -31.49
C VAL A 412 -5.14 25.30 -31.37
N VAL A 413 -5.39 24.58 -30.28
CA VAL A 413 -6.65 23.85 -30.07
C VAL A 413 -7.78 24.82 -29.72
N GLY A 414 -7.52 25.87 -28.93
CA GLY A 414 -8.53 26.84 -28.52
C GLY A 414 -9.13 27.62 -29.69
N GLY A 415 -8.29 27.99 -30.67
CA GLY A 415 -8.78 28.56 -31.94
C GLY A 415 -9.77 27.65 -32.65
N LYS A 416 -9.43 26.36 -32.77
CA LYS A 416 -10.28 25.39 -33.46
C LYS A 416 -11.54 25.04 -32.67
N LEU A 417 -11.45 24.99 -31.34
CA LEU A 417 -12.58 24.72 -30.45
C LEU A 417 -13.66 25.81 -30.58
N ARG A 418 -13.29 27.09 -30.62
CA ARG A 418 -14.25 28.19 -30.88
C ARG A 418 -14.96 28.07 -32.22
N GLU A 419 -14.22 27.75 -33.28
CA GLU A 419 -14.80 27.51 -34.60
C GLU A 419 -15.78 26.33 -34.60
N LEU A 420 -15.42 25.22 -33.92
CA LEU A 420 -16.26 24.03 -33.81
C LEU A 420 -17.56 24.33 -33.05
N MET A 421 -17.49 25.08 -31.94
CA MET A 421 -18.70 25.48 -31.19
C MET A 421 -19.61 26.40 -32.00
N ARG A 422 -19.05 27.41 -32.68
CA ARG A 422 -19.84 28.29 -33.55
C ARG A 422 -20.51 27.51 -34.68
N ALA A 423 -19.76 26.62 -35.33
CA ALA A 423 -20.28 25.78 -36.40
C ALA A 423 -21.34 24.78 -35.90
N SER A 424 -21.15 24.19 -34.72
CA SER A 424 -22.10 23.22 -34.14
C SER A 424 -23.43 23.88 -33.77
N VAL A 425 -23.40 25.07 -33.17
CA VAL A 425 -24.60 25.87 -32.84
C VAL A 425 -25.31 26.32 -34.11
N GLN A 426 -24.60 26.94 -35.06
CA GLN A 426 -25.21 27.38 -36.34
C GLN A 426 -25.84 26.21 -37.10
N TYR A 427 -25.20 25.05 -37.08
CA TYR A 427 -25.71 23.87 -37.74
C TYR A 427 -26.93 23.28 -36.99
N ALA A 428 -26.89 23.20 -35.66
CA ALA A 428 -28.00 22.69 -34.84
C ALA A 428 -29.27 23.53 -34.97
N PHE A 429 -29.13 24.87 -35.02
CA PHE A 429 -30.23 25.83 -35.17
C PHE A 429 -30.50 26.24 -36.62
N SER A 430 -29.93 25.55 -37.61
CA SER A 430 -30.19 25.86 -39.02
C SER A 430 -31.66 25.58 -39.40
N PRO A 431 -32.29 26.42 -40.24
CA PRO A 431 -33.71 26.30 -40.59
C PRO A 431 -34.02 24.98 -41.29
N GLU A 432 -33.08 24.45 -42.09
CA GLU A 432 -33.17 23.14 -42.73
C GLU A 432 -33.27 22.04 -41.68
N ARG A 433 -32.45 22.05 -40.62
CA ARG A 433 -32.52 21.04 -39.55
C ARG A 433 -33.76 21.16 -38.68
N LEU A 434 -34.14 22.39 -38.32
CA LEU A 434 -35.33 22.65 -37.51
C LEU A 434 -36.62 22.20 -38.22
N THR A 435 -36.60 22.17 -39.57
CA THR A 435 -37.75 21.79 -40.42
C THR A 435 -37.57 20.46 -41.17
N ASP A 436 -36.44 19.77 -41.02
CA ASP A 436 -36.14 18.54 -41.78
C ASP A 436 -37.16 17.44 -41.46
N SER A 437 -37.79 16.92 -42.51
CA SER A 437 -38.90 15.96 -42.47
C SER A 437 -38.41 14.50 -42.41
N THR A 438 -37.11 14.27 -42.25
CA THR A 438 -36.47 12.96 -42.09
C THR A 438 -36.69 12.27 -40.73
N HIS A 439 -37.29 12.97 -39.76
CA HIS A 439 -37.47 12.46 -38.39
C HIS A 439 -38.92 12.61 -37.88
N VAL A 440 -39.87 12.19 -38.72
CA VAL A 440 -41.29 12.08 -38.37
C VAL A 440 -41.55 10.65 -37.86
N THR A 441 -42.05 10.49 -36.63
CA THR A 441 -42.65 9.21 -36.22
C THR A 441 -43.93 8.97 -37.04
N PRO A 442 -44.37 7.72 -37.26
CA PRO A 442 -45.59 7.42 -38.03
C PRO A 442 -46.86 8.15 -37.57
N ASP A 443 -46.85 8.73 -36.35
CA ASP A 443 -47.94 9.50 -35.73
C ASP A 443 -47.82 11.03 -35.91
N GLY A 444 -46.85 11.54 -36.67
CA GLY A 444 -46.72 12.98 -36.95
C GLY A 444 -46.16 13.83 -35.80
N ARG A 445 -45.66 13.22 -34.73
CA ARG A 445 -44.92 13.90 -33.65
C ARG A 445 -43.44 13.69 -33.90
N GLY A 446 -42.70 14.76 -34.21
CA GLY A 446 -41.26 14.68 -34.46
C GLY A 446 -40.48 14.04 -33.30
N VAL A 447 -39.26 13.58 -33.56
CA VAL A 447 -38.35 13.10 -32.52
C VAL A 447 -38.04 14.26 -31.57
N ASP A 448 -38.25 14.04 -30.26
CA ASP A 448 -37.87 15.00 -29.23
C ASP A 448 -36.34 15.18 -29.25
N ARG A 449 -35.88 16.38 -29.65
CA ARG A 449 -34.44 16.71 -29.77
C ARG A 449 -33.89 17.37 -28.50
N THR A 450 -34.67 17.41 -27.42
CA THR A 450 -34.30 18.01 -26.14
C THR A 450 -32.94 17.50 -25.65
N GLU A 451 -32.67 16.18 -25.77
CA GLU A 451 -31.40 15.59 -25.34
C GLU A 451 -30.18 16.13 -26.13
N GLN A 452 -30.32 16.33 -27.45
CA GLN A 452 -29.23 16.89 -28.27
C GLN A 452 -28.94 18.34 -27.91
N PHE A 453 -29.97 19.14 -27.61
CA PHE A 453 -29.83 20.54 -27.18
C PHE A 453 -29.28 20.65 -25.76
N GLN A 454 -29.65 19.74 -24.85
CA GLN A 454 -29.08 19.64 -23.50
C GLN A 454 -27.59 19.33 -23.57
N GLN A 455 -27.21 18.29 -24.31
CA GLN A 455 -25.81 17.89 -24.46
C GLN A 455 -24.97 18.97 -25.15
N LEU A 456 -25.52 19.65 -26.16
CA LEU A 456 -24.85 20.77 -26.82
C LEU A 456 -24.61 21.93 -25.85
N ALA A 457 -25.62 22.32 -25.05
CA ALA A 457 -25.47 23.38 -24.06
C ALA A 457 -24.42 23.02 -23.00
N ALA A 458 -24.46 21.79 -22.48
CA ALA A 458 -23.48 21.31 -21.50
C ALA A 458 -22.05 21.26 -22.06
N SER A 459 -21.87 20.72 -23.27
CA SER A 459 -20.55 20.59 -23.91
C SER A 459 -19.96 21.96 -24.25
N CYS A 460 -20.80 22.88 -24.74
CA CYS A 460 -20.40 24.27 -25.00
C CYS A 460 -20.09 25.03 -23.71
N ALA A 461 -20.87 24.85 -22.63
CA ALA A 461 -20.59 25.45 -21.33
C ALA A 461 -19.25 24.95 -20.76
N GLU A 462 -19.01 23.64 -20.77
CA GLU A 462 -17.75 23.05 -20.33
C GLU A 462 -16.56 23.57 -21.14
N ALA A 463 -16.71 23.64 -22.46
CA ALA A 463 -15.69 24.18 -23.36
C ALA A 463 -15.42 25.67 -23.10
N CYS A 464 -16.47 26.50 -22.97
CA CYS A 464 -16.36 27.94 -22.73
C CYS A 464 -15.72 28.26 -21.36
N VAL A 465 -16.10 27.51 -20.31
CA VAL A 465 -15.47 27.62 -18.99
C VAL A 465 -13.99 27.21 -19.06
N SER A 466 -13.66 26.18 -19.84
CA SER A 466 -12.26 25.73 -20.00
C SER A 466 -11.39 26.74 -20.74
N ILE A 467 -11.93 27.49 -21.70
CA ILE A 467 -11.20 28.53 -22.45
C ILE A 467 -11.34 29.94 -21.85
N GLU A 468 -12.09 30.09 -20.75
CA GLU A 468 -12.40 31.36 -20.09
C GLU A 468 -13.10 32.38 -21.02
N ASP A 469 -13.96 31.91 -21.94
CA ASP A 469 -14.68 32.74 -22.93
C ASP A 469 -16.19 32.74 -22.63
N LEU A 470 -16.57 33.47 -21.59
CA LEU A 470 -17.98 33.63 -21.19
C LEU A 470 -18.77 34.53 -22.16
N ASP A 471 -18.08 35.40 -22.90
CA ASP A 471 -18.69 36.26 -23.92
C ASP A 471 -19.30 35.44 -25.06
N LEU A 472 -18.59 34.39 -25.52
CA LEU A 472 -19.14 33.46 -26.50
C LEU A 472 -20.36 32.71 -25.93
N LEU A 473 -20.27 32.23 -24.68
CA LEU A 473 -21.33 31.44 -24.04
C LEU A 473 -22.63 32.25 -23.90
N PHE A 474 -22.56 33.46 -23.37
CA PHE A 474 -23.74 34.28 -23.09
C PHE A 474 -24.15 35.21 -24.23
N GLY A 475 -23.25 35.55 -25.16
CA GLY A 475 -23.53 36.46 -26.26
C GLY A 475 -23.90 35.79 -27.59
N GLU A 476 -23.43 34.57 -27.87
CA GLU A 476 -23.78 33.87 -29.11
C GLU A 476 -24.57 32.59 -28.86
N ILE A 477 -24.10 31.77 -27.91
CA ILE A 477 -24.73 30.46 -27.65
C ILE A 477 -26.06 30.65 -26.92
N TYR A 478 -26.09 31.41 -25.82
CA TYR A 478 -27.33 31.69 -25.08
C TYR A 478 -28.37 32.40 -25.96
N ASP A 479 -27.96 33.42 -26.72
CA ASP A 479 -28.84 34.16 -27.63
C ASP A 479 -29.48 33.22 -28.67
N ALA A 480 -28.74 32.23 -29.20
CA ALA A 480 -29.32 31.23 -30.10
C ALA A 480 -30.42 30.38 -29.43
N TYR A 481 -30.29 30.03 -28.15
CA TYR A 481 -31.34 29.31 -27.41
C TYR A 481 -32.53 30.21 -27.07
N ALA A 482 -32.26 31.48 -26.73
CA ALA A 482 -33.29 32.47 -26.41
C ALA A 482 -34.13 32.84 -27.65
N ASP A 483 -33.50 33.10 -28.79
CA ASP A 483 -34.15 33.45 -30.06
C ASP A 483 -35.10 32.34 -30.57
N ASN A 484 -34.80 31.08 -30.22
CA ASN A 484 -35.62 29.93 -30.58
C ASN A 484 -36.64 29.53 -29.50
N GLY A 485 -36.70 30.23 -28.36
CA GLY A 485 -37.64 29.96 -27.28
C GLY A 485 -37.37 28.69 -26.47
N ILE A 486 -36.12 28.19 -26.48
CA ILE A 486 -35.69 26.96 -25.78
C ILE A 486 -34.69 27.30 -24.65
N GLU A 487 -34.85 28.49 -24.06
CA GLU A 487 -33.97 29.00 -23.01
C GLU A 487 -33.99 28.14 -21.73
N SER A 488 -35.10 27.44 -21.46
CA SER A 488 -35.25 26.56 -20.31
C SER A 488 -34.23 25.43 -20.27
N ILE A 489 -33.94 24.84 -21.43
CA ILE A 489 -32.94 23.77 -21.55
C ILE A 489 -31.54 24.29 -21.20
N PHE A 490 -31.21 25.49 -21.66
CA PHE A 490 -29.92 26.11 -21.37
C PHE A 490 -29.80 26.47 -19.89
N ALA A 491 -30.87 27.02 -19.30
CA ALA A 491 -30.95 27.36 -17.88
C ALA A 491 -30.73 26.15 -16.96
N GLU A 492 -31.32 25.00 -17.29
CA GLU A 492 -31.14 23.75 -16.53
C GLU A 492 -29.70 23.25 -16.56
N GLN A 493 -29.02 23.33 -17.71
CA GLN A 493 -27.61 22.89 -17.80
C GLN A 493 -26.65 23.86 -17.10
N LEU A 494 -26.94 25.16 -17.14
CA LEU A 494 -26.09 26.19 -16.53
C LEU A 494 -26.10 26.14 -14.99
N GLU A 495 -27.20 25.67 -14.40
CA GLU A 495 -27.36 25.56 -12.94
C GLU A 495 -26.19 24.81 -12.30
N LEU A 496 -25.79 23.67 -12.86
CA LEU A 496 -24.67 22.89 -12.33
C LEU A 496 -23.38 23.70 -12.28
N PHE A 497 -23.11 24.53 -13.29
CA PHE A 497 -21.90 25.35 -13.36
C PHE A 497 -21.93 26.53 -12.38
N ILE A 498 -23.12 27.07 -12.09
CA ILE A 498 -23.32 28.14 -11.10
C ILE A 498 -23.18 27.59 -9.68
N VAL A 499 -23.88 26.49 -9.37
CA VAL A 499 -23.86 25.86 -8.04
C VAL A 499 -22.49 25.27 -7.71
N THR A 500 -21.75 24.75 -8.70
CA THR A 500 -20.36 24.32 -8.48
C THR A 500 -19.37 25.48 -8.34
N GLY A 501 -19.83 26.73 -8.48
CA GLY A 501 -19.02 27.93 -8.38
C GLY A 501 -18.07 28.15 -9.56
N ARG A 502 -18.22 27.39 -10.66
CA ARG A 502 -17.39 27.55 -11.88
C ARG A 502 -17.77 28.80 -12.68
N ILE A 503 -19.02 29.24 -12.57
CA ILE A 503 -19.51 30.49 -13.18
C ILE A 503 -20.13 31.36 -12.09
N ARG A 504 -19.44 32.45 -11.71
CA ARG A 504 -19.94 33.43 -10.73
C ARG A 504 -20.37 34.76 -11.36
N VAL A 505 -19.72 35.14 -12.45
CA VAL A 505 -20.00 36.40 -13.16
C VAL A 505 -20.88 36.10 -14.37
N LEU A 506 -22.10 36.62 -14.34
CA LEU A 506 -23.07 36.47 -15.42
C LEU A 506 -23.67 37.83 -15.78
N PRO A 507 -24.14 38.05 -17.02
CA PRO A 507 -24.90 39.24 -17.35
C PRO A 507 -26.21 39.32 -16.54
N ILE A 508 -26.53 40.49 -15.97
CA ILE A 508 -27.75 40.73 -15.17
C ILE A 508 -29.03 40.22 -15.87
N PRO A 509 -29.24 40.45 -17.19
CA PRO A 509 -30.45 39.96 -17.87
C PRO A 509 -30.58 38.43 -17.86
N VAL A 510 -29.46 37.70 -17.87
CA VAL A 510 -29.45 36.23 -17.80
C VAL A 510 -29.88 35.78 -16.42
N VAL A 511 -29.33 36.38 -15.36
CA VAL A 511 -29.66 36.04 -13.97
C VAL A 511 -31.13 36.34 -13.65
N GLN A 512 -31.64 37.50 -14.10
CA GLN A 512 -33.06 37.87 -13.93
C GLN A 512 -34.00 36.81 -14.53
N ARG A 513 -33.67 36.32 -15.73
CA ARG A 513 -34.46 35.28 -16.42
C ARG A 513 -34.33 33.92 -15.75
N LEU A 514 -33.14 33.54 -15.27
CA LEU A 514 -32.93 32.29 -14.53
C LEU A 514 -33.77 32.26 -13.24
N VAL A 515 -33.75 33.34 -12.47
CA VAL A 515 -34.54 33.47 -11.22
C VAL A 515 -36.04 33.48 -11.54
N ALA A 516 -36.48 34.24 -12.55
CA ALA A 516 -37.88 34.26 -12.98
C ALA A 516 -38.36 32.88 -13.47
N PHE A 517 -37.52 32.13 -14.17
CA PHE A 517 -37.81 30.79 -14.63
C PHE A 517 -38.04 29.81 -13.46
N ARG A 518 -37.20 29.84 -12.43
CA ARG A 518 -37.39 29.01 -11.23
C ARG A 518 -38.59 29.44 -10.40
N GLN A 519 -38.84 30.75 -10.32
CA GLN A 519 -40.04 31.28 -9.68
C GLN A 519 -41.33 30.79 -10.35
N LEU A 520 -41.38 30.74 -11.69
CA LEU A 520 -42.54 30.24 -12.44
C LEU A 520 -42.81 28.74 -12.23
N ARG A 521 -41.78 27.96 -11.88
CA ARG A 521 -41.87 26.51 -11.62
C ARG A 521 -42.06 26.17 -10.14
N GLU A 522 -42.12 27.17 -9.26
CA GLU A 522 -42.18 27.01 -7.80
C GLU A 522 -40.97 26.25 -7.21
N GLU A 523 -39.82 26.29 -7.91
CA GLU A 523 -38.56 25.63 -7.50
C GLU A 523 -37.67 26.60 -6.71
N TYR A 524 -38.13 27.01 -5.52
CA TYR A 524 -37.51 28.10 -4.76
C TYR A 524 -36.13 27.77 -4.18
N ASP A 525 -35.87 26.52 -3.79
CA ASP A 525 -34.55 26.08 -3.30
C ASP A 525 -33.45 26.30 -4.35
N LEU A 526 -33.78 26.08 -5.63
CA LEU A 526 -32.86 26.29 -6.73
C LEU A 526 -32.66 27.78 -7.02
N ALA A 527 -33.73 28.58 -6.90
CA ALA A 527 -33.63 30.03 -6.99
C ALA A 527 -32.72 30.59 -5.87
N GLU A 528 -32.87 30.12 -4.64
CA GLU A 528 -32.02 30.49 -3.51
C GLU A 528 -30.56 30.17 -3.81
N ARG A 529 -30.25 28.94 -4.26
CA ARG A 529 -28.90 28.53 -4.65
C ARG A 529 -28.31 29.40 -5.74
N ILE A 530 -29.07 29.74 -6.78
CA ILE A 530 -28.59 30.61 -7.86
C ILE A 530 -28.24 32.00 -7.29
N ILE A 531 -29.12 32.58 -6.47
CA ILE A 531 -28.93 33.94 -5.95
C ILE A 531 -27.63 34.07 -5.15
N TRP A 532 -27.31 33.11 -4.27
CA TRP A 532 -26.10 33.26 -3.43
C TRP A 532 -24.80 32.78 -4.08
N HIS A 533 -24.83 31.97 -5.13
CA HIS A 533 -23.62 31.57 -5.87
C HIS A 533 -23.16 32.59 -6.92
N VAL A 534 -24.01 33.56 -7.25
CA VAL A 534 -23.73 34.60 -8.25
C VAL A 534 -23.12 35.83 -7.58
N ASP A 535 -22.21 36.51 -8.29
CA ASP A 535 -21.59 37.75 -7.84
C ASP A 535 -22.68 38.80 -7.51
N PRO A 536 -22.59 39.50 -6.36
CA PRO A 536 -23.55 40.54 -5.98
C PRO A 536 -23.77 41.62 -7.05
N ALA A 537 -22.75 41.94 -7.86
CA ALA A 537 -22.85 42.93 -8.93
C ALA A 537 -23.70 42.46 -10.13
N CYS A 538 -23.94 41.15 -10.26
CA CYS A 538 -24.69 40.54 -11.34
C CYS A 538 -26.18 40.33 -10.99
N LEU A 539 -26.59 40.64 -9.76
CA LEU A 539 -27.95 40.42 -9.27
C LEU A 539 -28.85 41.65 -9.48
N ASP A 540 -30.12 41.39 -9.81
CA ASP A 540 -31.20 42.36 -9.62
C ASP A 540 -31.65 42.30 -8.16
N ILE A 541 -31.28 43.33 -7.40
CA ILE A 541 -31.49 43.39 -5.94
C ILE A 541 -32.98 43.43 -5.61
N ASP A 542 -33.80 44.15 -6.38
CA ASP A 542 -35.22 44.31 -6.11
C ASP A 542 -35.97 42.99 -6.35
N GLN A 543 -35.62 42.27 -7.42
CA GLN A 543 -36.16 40.94 -7.72
C GLN A 543 -35.73 39.93 -6.65
N ALA A 544 -34.44 39.91 -6.28
CA ALA A 544 -33.90 38.98 -5.30
C ALA A 544 -34.52 39.20 -3.91
N LEU A 545 -34.57 40.44 -3.41
CA LEU A 545 -35.17 40.76 -2.10
C LEU A 545 -36.66 40.44 -2.06
N SER A 546 -37.40 40.80 -3.11
CA SER A 546 -38.84 40.53 -3.18
C SER A 546 -39.14 39.03 -3.12
N LEU A 547 -38.37 38.21 -3.86
CA LEU A 547 -38.53 36.75 -3.85
C LEU A 547 -38.13 36.16 -2.50
N CYS A 548 -36.99 36.58 -1.94
CA CYS A 548 -36.47 36.04 -0.69
C CYS A 548 -37.40 36.33 0.49
N LEU A 549 -37.97 37.55 0.58
CA LEU A 549 -38.91 37.92 1.65
C LEU A 549 -40.27 37.23 1.49
N GLN A 550 -40.77 37.04 0.26
CA GLN A 550 -42.06 36.39 0.03
C GLN A 550 -42.03 34.89 0.34
N GLN A 551 -40.91 34.22 0.02
CA GLN A 551 -40.78 32.76 0.12
C GLN A 551 -39.88 32.29 1.27
N ARG A 552 -39.41 33.21 2.13
CA ARG A 552 -38.53 32.94 3.30
C ARG A 552 -37.20 32.28 2.92
N LEU A 553 -36.57 32.73 1.83
CA LEU A 553 -35.26 32.21 1.37
C LEU A 553 -34.12 32.88 2.15
N TRP A 554 -33.89 32.42 3.38
CA TRP A 554 -33.00 33.07 4.34
C TRP A 554 -31.53 33.12 3.90
N ASP A 555 -31.01 32.08 3.25
CA ASP A 555 -29.59 32.03 2.91
C ASP A 555 -29.25 33.03 1.81
N ALA A 556 -30.13 33.14 0.81
CA ALA A 556 -30.04 34.19 -0.20
C ALA A 556 -30.32 35.58 0.39
N LEU A 557 -31.28 35.72 1.31
CA LEU A 557 -31.57 37.01 1.96
C LEU A 557 -30.38 37.54 2.73
N ILE A 558 -29.76 36.71 3.58
CA ILE A 558 -28.55 37.04 4.34
C ILE A 558 -27.41 37.40 3.39
N TYR A 559 -27.23 36.63 2.32
CA TYR A 559 -26.19 36.90 1.32
C TYR A 559 -26.35 38.29 0.69
N VAL A 560 -27.57 38.67 0.31
CA VAL A 560 -27.84 39.99 -0.30
C VAL A 560 -27.59 41.11 0.71
N TYR A 561 -28.06 41.00 1.96
CA TYR A 561 -27.79 41.99 3.01
C TYR A 561 -26.30 42.19 3.28
N ASN A 562 -25.55 41.11 3.45
CA ASN A 562 -24.12 41.20 3.76
C ASN A 562 -23.29 41.68 2.58
N SER A 563 -23.56 41.14 1.39
CA SER A 563 -22.66 41.29 0.25
C SER A 563 -22.93 42.57 -0.53
N VAL A 564 -24.21 42.96 -0.66
CA VAL A 564 -24.64 44.16 -1.40
C VAL A 564 -24.79 45.38 -0.48
N MET A 565 -25.43 45.20 0.68
CA MET A 565 -25.82 46.33 1.55
C MET A 565 -24.84 46.62 2.68
N ASP A 566 -23.84 45.75 2.92
CA ASP A 566 -22.93 45.83 4.07
C ASP A 566 -23.67 45.89 5.43
N ASP A 567 -24.90 45.37 5.47
CA ASP A 567 -25.75 45.35 6.66
C ASP A 567 -25.77 43.96 7.28
N TYR A 568 -25.00 43.79 8.36
CA TYR A 568 -24.87 42.53 9.08
C TYR A 568 -25.91 42.34 10.19
N VAL A 569 -26.69 43.38 10.53
CA VAL A 569 -27.67 43.36 11.64
C VAL A 569 -29.09 43.16 11.14
N ALA A 570 -29.47 43.71 9.97
CA ALA A 570 -30.78 43.50 9.39
C ALA A 570 -31.17 42.00 9.30
N PRO A 571 -30.29 41.07 8.88
CA PRO A 571 -30.64 39.65 8.88
C PRO A 571 -30.99 39.10 10.27
N ILE A 572 -30.31 39.57 11.32
CA ILE A 572 -30.59 39.19 12.71
C ILE A 572 -31.95 39.74 13.14
N VAL A 573 -32.27 40.99 12.79
CA VAL A 573 -33.56 41.60 13.15
C VAL A 573 -34.74 40.84 12.52
N GLU A 574 -34.60 40.42 11.25
CA GLU A 574 -35.62 39.61 10.57
C GLU A 574 -35.75 38.21 11.18
N LEU A 575 -34.63 37.50 11.41
CA LEU A 575 -34.62 36.17 12.05
C LEU A 575 -35.10 36.21 13.51
N MET A 576 -34.88 37.32 14.23
CA MET A 576 -35.47 37.55 15.55
C MET A 576 -37.00 37.62 15.51
N GLY A 577 -37.59 38.09 14.40
CA GLY A 577 -39.02 38.02 14.17
C GLY A 577 -39.53 36.59 14.17
N VAL A 578 -38.81 35.69 13.49
CA VAL A 578 -39.09 34.24 13.44
C VAL A 578 -38.93 33.61 14.82
N LEU A 579 -37.79 33.85 15.50
CA LEU A 579 -37.52 33.36 16.85
C LEU A 579 -38.64 33.67 17.84
N LYS A 580 -39.17 34.90 17.81
CA LYS A 580 -40.29 35.30 18.68
C LYS A 580 -41.58 34.57 18.34
N ALA A 581 -41.86 34.36 17.06
CA ALA A 581 -43.03 33.62 16.62
C ALA A 581 -42.94 32.15 17.11
N THR A 582 -41.78 31.52 16.90
CA THR A 582 -41.49 30.14 17.36
C THR A 582 -41.60 30.01 18.88
N ASN A 583 -41.08 30.97 19.65
CA ASN A 583 -41.21 30.96 21.12
C ASN A 583 -42.66 31.13 21.59
N LYS A 584 -43.48 31.95 20.92
CA LYS A 584 -44.92 32.06 21.23
C LYS A 584 -45.67 30.78 20.88
N GLU A 585 -45.33 30.14 19.78
CA GLU A 585 -45.92 28.86 19.35
C GLU A 585 -45.58 27.73 20.34
N ARG A 586 -44.30 27.63 20.79
CA ARG A 586 -43.86 26.70 21.85
C ARG A 586 -44.58 26.89 23.18
N GLN A 587 -44.93 28.13 23.52
CA GLN A 587 -45.62 28.46 24.78
C GLN A 587 -47.15 28.29 24.70
N SER A 588 -47.74 28.21 23.50
CA SER A 588 -49.20 28.26 23.31
C SER A 588 -49.85 26.93 22.89
N SER A 589 -49.08 25.90 22.50
CA SER A 589 -49.64 24.68 21.92
C SER A 589 -49.25 23.41 22.66
N GLU A 590 -50.23 22.78 23.33
CA GLU A 590 -50.21 21.34 23.65
C GLU A 590 -50.63 20.47 22.44
N ASP A 591 -51.10 21.04 21.30
CA ASP A 591 -51.63 20.24 20.17
C ASP A 591 -51.64 20.96 18.78
N VAL A 592 -50.49 21.33 18.19
CA VAL A 592 -50.46 21.79 16.76
C VAL A 592 -49.33 21.15 15.95
N ALA A 593 -49.68 20.74 14.73
CA ALA A 593 -48.92 20.00 13.72
C ALA A 593 -47.38 20.15 13.73
N GLU A 594 -46.69 19.05 14.05
CA GLU A 594 -45.22 18.88 14.09
C GLU A 594 -44.47 19.41 12.84
N GLN A 595 -45.11 19.45 11.66
CA GLN A 595 -44.46 19.83 10.40
C GLN A 595 -44.26 21.35 10.19
N MET A 596 -45.11 22.22 10.76
CA MET A 596 -44.90 23.68 10.62
C MET A 596 -43.99 24.23 11.74
N LEU A 597 -43.99 23.59 12.90
CA LEU A 597 -43.09 23.90 14.00
C LEU A 597 -41.63 23.60 13.62
N THR A 598 -41.37 22.46 13.00
CA THR A 598 -40.02 22.06 12.55
C THR A 598 -39.41 23.02 11.52
N ALA A 599 -40.19 23.47 10.52
CA ALA A 599 -39.71 24.44 9.52
C ALA A 599 -39.40 25.83 10.11
N ASN A 600 -40.25 26.32 11.03
CA ASN A 600 -39.99 27.59 11.74
C ASN A 600 -38.82 27.46 12.74
N GLU A 601 -38.56 26.26 13.26
CA GLU A 601 -37.41 25.97 14.11
C GLU A 601 -36.10 25.95 13.32
N ASP A 602 -36.04 25.25 12.17
CA ASP A 602 -34.86 25.22 11.30
C ASP A 602 -34.46 26.63 10.84
N ASP A 603 -35.43 27.44 10.44
CA ASP A 603 -35.23 28.85 10.10
C ASP A 603 -34.71 29.67 11.28
N ALA A 604 -35.21 29.42 12.48
CA ALA A 604 -34.77 30.10 13.69
C ALA A 604 -33.31 29.74 14.06
N TYR A 605 -32.89 28.49 13.88
CA TYR A 605 -31.50 28.06 14.12
C TYR A 605 -30.49 28.67 13.13
N LYS A 606 -30.94 29.15 11.95
CA LYS A 606 -30.06 29.85 10.98
C LYS A 606 -29.36 31.07 11.58
N ILE A 607 -29.91 31.67 12.64
CA ILE A 607 -29.25 32.78 13.33
C ILE A 607 -27.92 32.38 13.98
N PHE A 608 -27.84 31.18 14.56
CA PHE A 608 -26.63 30.72 15.26
C PHE A 608 -25.56 30.28 14.25
N SER A 609 -25.96 29.63 13.15
CA SER A 609 -25.06 29.35 12.04
C SER A 609 -24.56 30.64 11.37
N TYR A 610 -25.43 31.65 11.21
CA TYR A 610 -25.02 32.97 10.74
C TYR A 610 -23.99 33.64 11.67
N LEU A 611 -24.29 33.70 12.98
CA LEU A 611 -23.40 34.31 13.98
C LEU A 611 -22.05 33.61 14.06
N SER A 612 -22.01 32.28 14.06
CA SER A 612 -20.76 31.52 14.13
C SER A 612 -19.85 31.78 12.91
N VAL A 613 -20.43 31.92 11.72
CA VAL A 613 -19.68 32.16 10.47
C VAL A 613 -19.16 33.61 10.40
N ILE A 614 -20.01 34.62 10.62
CA ILE A 614 -19.60 36.02 10.48
C ILE A 614 -18.65 36.44 11.61
N LEU A 615 -18.91 36.02 12.86
CA LEU A 615 -18.04 36.36 13.98
C LEU A 615 -16.67 35.68 13.89
N ALA A 616 -16.54 34.57 13.15
CA ALA A 616 -15.26 33.96 12.76
C ALA A 616 -14.59 34.66 11.54
N GLY A 617 -15.18 35.74 11.02
CA GLY A 617 -14.62 36.53 9.92
C GLY A 617 -14.82 35.92 8.53
N ARG A 618 -15.87 35.11 8.33
CA ARG A 618 -16.20 34.48 7.04
C ARG A 618 -17.54 34.99 6.50
N SER A 619 -17.79 34.85 5.20
CA SER A 619 -19.05 35.21 4.56
C SER A 619 -20.07 34.08 4.71
N TYR A 620 -21.32 34.41 4.99
CA TYR A 620 -22.41 33.45 5.00
C TYR A 620 -23.21 33.56 3.69
N PRO A 621 -23.64 32.45 3.05
CA PRO A 621 -23.47 31.04 3.45
C PRO A 621 -22.18 30.37 2.96
N SER A 622 -21.40 31.02 2.08
CA SER A 622 -20.27 30.40 1.36
C SER A 622 -19.07 29.99 2.24
N GLN A 623 -18.98 30.51 3.46
CA GLN A 623 -17.88 30.36 4.41
C GLN A 623 -16.49 30.79 3.88
N GLU A 624 -16.47 31.62 2.83
CA GLU A 624 -15.25 32.22 2.30
C GLU A 624 -14.72 33.30 3.25
N PRO A 625 -13.40 33.53 3.32
CA PRO A 625 -12.84 34.55 4.20
C PRO A 625 -13.29 35.96 3.76
N LEU A 626 -13.80 36.76 4.70
CA LEU A 626 -14.12 38.17 4.45
C LEU A 626 -12.83 38.99 4.35
N ALA A 627 -12.86 40.02 3.49
CA ALA A 627 -11.81 41.03 3.47
C ALA A 627 -11.67 41.67 4.86
N GLU A 628 -10.42 41.91 5.30
CA GLU A 628 -10.10 42.31 6.68
C GLU A 628 -10.92 43.53 7.17
N ALA A 629 -11.06 44.56 6.34
CA ALA A 629 -11.86 45.74 6.67
C ALA A 629 -13.36 45.43 6.86
N ARG A 630 -13.96 44.59 6.00
CA ARG A 630 -15.36 44.15 6.13
C ARG A 630 -15.54 43.24 7.34
N SER A 631 -14.60 42.32 7.57
CA SER A 631 -14.59 41.40 8.72
C SER A 631 -14.59 42.16 10.05
N VAL A 632 -13.71 43.15 10.21
CA VAL A 632 -13.64 44.00 11.42
C VAL A 632 -14.93 44.80 11.62
N SER A 633 -15.48 45.39 10.53
CA SER A 633 -16.73 46.15 10.59
C SER A 633 -17.92 45.26 10.99
N ALA A 634 -18.04 44.08 10.37
CA ALA A 634 -19.09 43.10 10.66
C ALA A 634 -19.04 42.65 12.13
N LYS A 635 -17.87 42.20 12.61
CA LYS A 635 -17.66 41.78 14.00
C LYS A 635 -18.01 42.89 14.99
N ARG A 636 -17.51 44.11 14.77
CA ARG A 636 -17.79 45.26 15.65
C ARG A 636 -19.30 45.53 15.75
N THR A 637 -19.98 45.54 14.61
CA THR A 637 -21.42 45.86 14.54
C THR A 637 -22.24 44.77 15.23
N LEU A 638 -21.92 43.49 14.98
CA LEU A 638 -22.59 42.35 15.59
C LEU A 638 -22.36 42.28 17.10
N TYR A 639 -21.12 42.40 17.58
CA TYR A 639 -20.83 42.39 19.02
C TYR A 639 -21.50 43.56 19.74
N SER A 640 -21.49 44.76 19.15
CA SER A 640 -22.19 45.93 19.72
C SER A 640 -23.70 45.69 19.82
N PHE A 641 -24.31 45.12 18.78
CA PHE A 641 -25.73 44.78 18.79
C PHE A 641 -26.07 43.71 19.85
N LEU A 642 -25.38 42.56 19.83
CA LEU A 642 -25.65 41.42 20.72
C LEU A 642 -25.47 41.77 22.21
N PHE A 643 -24.42 42.52 22.55
CA PHE A 643 -24.07 42.87 23.93
C PHE A 643 -24.54 44.27 24.33
N SER A 644 -25.46 44.88 23.56
CA SER A 644 -26.04 46.17 23.92
C SER A 644 -26.90 46.07 25.19
N GLY A 645 -26.65 46.95 26.16
CA GLY A 645 -27.40 46.97 27.42
C GLY A 645 -28.85 47.47 27.31
N ARG A 646 -29.25 48.00 26.15
CA ARG A 646 -30.56 48.60 25.87
C ARG A 646 -30.98 48.28 24.43
N CYS A 647 -32.27 48.41 24.12
CA CYS A 647 -32.75 48.26 22.75
C CYS A 647 -32.10 49.29 21.80
N VAL A 648 -31.67 48.79 20.65
CA VAL A 648 -31.06 49.54 19.55
C VAL A 648 -32.14 49.87 18.52
N ALA A 649 -32.04 51.06 17.90
CA ALA A 649 -32.87 51.42 16.76
C ALA A 649 -32.17 50.97 15.46
N TRP A 650 -32.86 50.22 14.61
CA TRP A 650 -32.33 49.76 13.32
C TRP A 650 -33.28 50.13 12.17
N PRO A 651 -32.80 50.53 10.99
CA PRO A 651 -31.39 50.88 10.65
C PRO A 651 -30.89 52.15 11.40
N PRO A 652 -29.56 52.34 11.52
CA PRO A 652 -28.99 53.49 12.22
C PRO A 652 -29.29 54.79 11.45
N GLY A 653 -30.07 55.69 12.04
CA GLY A 653 -30.36 57.01 11.46
C GLY A 653 -31.81 57.49 11.68
N PRO A 654 -32.16 58.67 11.13
CA PRO A 654 -33.51 59.24 11.21
C PRO A 654 -34.48 58.41 10.35
N GLY A 655 -35.05 57.36 10.94
CA GLY A 655 -35.93 56.39 10.28
C GLY A 655 -35.93 55.00 10.92
N GLY A 656 -34.93 54.69 11.74
CA GLY A 656 -34.85 53.42 12.47
C GLY A 656 -35.93 53.25 13.52
N GLN A 657 -36.44 52.02 13.66
CA GLN A 657 -37.39 51.65 14.71
C GLN A 657 -36.66 50.91 15.84
N LEU A 658 -37.09 51.11 17.08
CA LEU A 658 -36.55 50.37 18.22
C LEU A 658 -36.86 48.88 18.07
N VAL A 659 -35.81 48.06 18.06
CA VAL A 659 -35.93 46.60 17.97
C VAL A 659 -36.20 46.06 19.37
N PHE A 660 -37.47 45.86 19.70
CA PHE A 660 -37.91 45.23 20.96
C PHE A 660 -37.68 43.72 20.90
N THR A 661 -37.44 43.07 22.03
CA THR A 661 -37.37 41.60 22.16
C THR A 661 -38.67 41.01 22.70
N GLN A 662 -39.47 41.81 23.41
CA GLN A 662 -40.77 41.43 23.96
C GLN A 662 -41.89 42.37 23.49
N GLU A 663 -43.16 41.98 23.68
CA GLU A 663 -44.31 42.85 23.37
C GLU A 663 -44.54 43.95 24.41
N GLU A 664 -44.04 43.76 25.64
CA GLU A 664 -44.11 44.74 26.72
C GLU A 664 -43.01 45.81 26.59
N ARG A 665 -43.32 47.06 26.91
CA ARG A 665 -42.39 48.20 26.75
C ARG A 665 -41.24 48.26 27.77
N HIS A 666 -41.14 47.28 28.67
CA HIS A 666 -40.12 47.20 29.71
C HIS A 666 -39.14 46.07 29.40
N GLU A 667 -38.01 46.43 28.80
CA GLU A 667 -36.98 45.50 28.37
C GLU A 667 -35.92 45.30 29.46
N PRO A 668 -35.46 44.06 29.71
CA PRO A 668 -34.36 43.81 30.64
C PRO A 668 -33.04 44.34 30.08
N THR A 669 -32.02 44.50 30.94
CA THR A 669 -30.65 44.77 30.48
C THR A 669 -30.19 43.66 29.53
N TYR A 670 -29.36 43.94 28.53
CA TYR A 670 -28.92 42.95 27.53
C TYR A 670 -30.08 42.13 26.92
N PRO A 671 -31.09 42.79 26.32
CA PRO A 671 -32.33 42.13 25.91
C PRO A 671 -32.09 41.08 24.81
N TYR A 672 -31.20 41.37 23.85
CA TYR A 672 -30.88 40.46 22.74
C TYR A 672 -30.18 39.18 23.22
N LEU A 673 -29.16 39.33 24.06
CA LEU A 673 -28.44 38.20 24.66
C LEU A 673 -29.37 37.31 25.48
N ARG A 674 -30.29 37.89 26.26
CA ARG A 674 -31.30 37.15 27.01
C ARG A 674 -32.24 36.37 26.10
N LEU A 675 -32.73 37.00 25.03
CA LEU A 675 -33.59 36.33 24.04
C LEU A 675 -32.92 35.09 23.43
N PHE A 676 -31.63 35.17 23.06
CA PHE A 676 -30.91 34.03 22.48
C PHE A 676 -30.65 32.93 23.52
N LEU A 677 -30.25 33.30 24.73
CA LEU A 677 -30.05 32.35 25.83
C LEU A 677 -31.35 31.66 26.29
N ASP A 678 -32.48 32.36 26.21
CA ASP A 678 -33.80 31.80 26.50
C ASP A 678 -34.31 30.86 25.40
N PHE A 679 -33.92 31.10 24.14
CA PHE A 679 -34.30 30.24 23.02
C PHE A 679 -33.49 28.93 23.01
N ASP A 680 -32.16 29.05 22.99
CA ASP A 680 -31.23 27.91 23.09
C ASP A 680 -29.84 28.42 23.53
N ALA A 681 -29.53 28.23 24.82
CA ALA A 681 -28.26 28.64 25.38
C ALA A 681 -27.07 27.80 24.89
N GLU A 682 -27.28 26.53 24.55
CA GLU A 682 -26.20 25.63 24.08
C GLU A 682 -25.78 26.07 22.68
N ALA A 683 -26.72 26.14 21.74
CA ALA A 683 -26.45 26.53 20.36
C ALA A 683 -25.85 27.95 20.25
N PHE A 684 -26.34 28.91 21.05
CA PHE A 684 -25.80 30.26 21.07
C PHE A 684 -24.37 30.32 21.62
N LEU A 685 -24.10 29.64 22.75
CA LEU A 685 -22.79 29.68 23.39
C LEU A 685 -21.75 28.89 22.61
N ASP A 686 -22.14 27.84 21.88
CA ASP A 686 -21.26 27.13 20.94
C ASP A 686 -20.88 28.03 19.75
N ALA A 687 -21.85 28.73 19.17
CA ALA A 687 -21.57 29.71 18.12
C ALA A 687 -20.63 30.83 18.63
N LEU A 688 -20.79 31.25 19.89
CA LEU A 688 -19.92 32.22 20.53
C LEU A 688 -18.52 31.66 20.84
N ASP A 689 -18.39 30.37 21.19
CA ASP A 689 -17.11 29.73 21.52
C ASP A 689 -16.17 29.70 20.30
N VAL A 690 -16.71 29.39 19.12
CA VAL A 690 -15.99 29.47 17.84
C VAL A 690 -15.48 30.89 17.60
N ALA A 691 -16.32 31.90 17.84
CA ALA A 691 -15.94 33.30 17.71
C ALA A 691 -14.94 33.76 18.79
N PHE A 692 -14.93 33.11 19.95
CA PHE A 692 -14.09 33.48 21.10
C PHE A 692 -12.60 33.18 20.86
N GLU A 693 -12.28 32.34 19.87
CA GLU A 693 -10.91 32.07 19.42
C GLU A 693 -10.30 33.21 18.60
N ASP A 694 -11.11 34.16 18.12
CA ASP A 694 -10.65 35.21 17.21
C ASP A 694 -9.81 36.29 17.90
N SER A 695 -8.70 36.70 17.28
CA SER A 695 -7.80 37.73 17.83
C SER A 695 -8.45 39.13 17.93
N PHE A 696 -9.57 39.37 17.24
CA PHE A 696 -10.34 40.62 17.37
C PHE A 696 -10.69 40.97 18.84
N LEU A 697 -10.89 39.96 19.68
CA LEU A 697 -11.25 40.14 21.10
C LEU A 697 -10.04 40.33 22.05
N ASP A 698 -8.80 40.31 21.54
CA ASP A 698 -7.57 40.50 22.33
C ASP A 698 -7.46 41.93 22.88
N GLY A 699 -8.06 42.90 22.20
CA GLY A 699 -7.96 44.33 22.49
C GLY A 699 -6.63 44.92 21.97
N ASP A 700 -6.70 45.93 21.10
CA ASP A 700 -5.50 46.60 20.57
C ASP A 700 -4.78 47.39 21.67
N GLU A 701 -3.52 47.02 21.98
CA GLU A 701 -2.53 47.89 22.63
C GLU A 701 -1.77 48.79 21.63
N THR A 702 -2.27 48.94 20.40
CA THR A 702 -1.63 49.83 19.41
C THR A 702 -2.14 51.27 19.61
N GLU A 703 -1.40 52.02 20.43
CA GLU A 703 -1.43 53.47 20.48
C GLU A 703 -1.12 54.05 19.08
N ASP A 704 -2.12 54.37 18.24
CA ASP A 704 -1.96 55.41 17.19
C ASP A 704 -3.21 55.88 16.41
N ASN A 705 -4.46 55.52 16.79
CA ASN A 705 -5.66 56.07 16.13
C ASN A 705 -6.55 56.87 17.10
N SER A 706 -6.05 58.04 17.52
CA SER A 706 -6.72 59.00 18.41
C SER A 706 -7.88 59.80 17.78
N LEU A 707 -8.74 59.16 16.98
CA LEU A 707 -9.97 59.75 16.42
C LEU A 707 -11.20 58.81 16.43
N ALA A 708 -11.11 57.61 16.99
CA ALA A 708 -12.30 56.78 17.24
C ALA A 708 -12.84 57.03 18.65
N HIS A 709 -14.11 57.39 18.77
CA HIS A 709 -14.79 57.64 20.03
C HIS A 709 -14.58 56.47 21.02
N SER A 710 -14.08 56.82 22.21
CA SER A 710 -13.86 55.92 23.33
C SER A 710 -15.16 55.24 23.76
N GLY A 711 -15.25 53.91 23.62
CA GLY A 711 -16.35 53.12 24.20
C GLY A 711 -16.68 51.76 23.55
N ASP A 712 -16.29 51.52 22.29
CA ASP A 712 -16.94 50.46 21.46
C ASP A 712 -16.10 49.19 21.19
N ASN A 713 -14.90 49.05 21.78
CA ASN A 713 -14.11 47.83 21.58
C ASN A 713 -14.55 46.74 22.56
N VAL A 714 -15.26 45.74 22.04
CA VAL A 714 -15.69 44.55 22.78
C VAL A 714 -14.49 43.62 22.99
N THR A 715 -14.23 43.27 24.25
CA THR A 715 -13.09 42.41 24.66
C THR A 715 -13.58 41.12 25.31
N ARG A 716 -12.74 40.08 25.36
CA ARG A 716 -13.07 38.82 26.07
C ARG A 716 -13.50 39.05 27.52
N GLN A 717 -12.85 39.99 28.23
CA GLN A 717 -13.21 40.34 29.60
C GLN A 717 -14.60 40.97 29.68
N LEU A 718 -14.96 41.85 28.74
CA LEU A 718 -16.29 42.45 28.69
C LEU A 718 -17.36 41.36 28.52
N LEU A 719 -17.19 40.47 27.54
CA LEU A 719 -18.12 39.37 27.28
C LEU A 719 -18.36 38.49 28.52
N ILE A 720 -17.27 38.07 29.20
CA ILE A 720 -17.36 37.27 30.43
C ILE A 720 -18.00 38.07 31.56
N SER A 721 -17.73 39.37 31.68
CA SER A 721 -18.34 40.21 32.71
C SER A 721 -19.84 40.37 32.52
N VAL A 722 -20.31 40.49 31.27
CA VAL A 722 -21.74 40.56 30.93
C VAL A 722 -22.43 39.24 31.26
N LEU A 723 -21.83 38.10 30.91
CA LEU A 723 -22.39 36.78 31.25
C LEU A 723 -22.46 36.58 32.78
N LEU A 724 -21.44 36.99 33.53
CA LEU A 724 -21.46 36.94 35.00
C LEU A 724 -22.54 37.87 35.59
N GLU A 725 -22.71 39.08 35.05
CA GLU A 725 -23.77 40.02 35.43
C GLU A 725 -25.16 39.43 35.16
N ILE A 726 -25.35 38.72 34.05
CA ILE A 726 -26.60 38.01 33.74
C ILE A 726 -26.85 36.90 34.76
N ILE A 727 -25.84 36.09 35.10
CA ILE A 727 -25.96 35.05 36.12
C ILE A 727 -26.25 35.65 37.51
N ASP A 728 -25.71 36.83 37.84
CA ASP A 728 -25.99 37.57 39.08
C ASP A 728 -27.42 38.10 39.12
N THR A 729 -27.84 38.79 38.06
CA THR A 729 -29.16 39.42 37.95
C THR A 729 -30.29 38.39 37.84
N ASN A 730 -30.02 37.17 37.35
CA ASN A 730 -31.02 36.09 37.31
C ASN A 730 -31.54 35.66 38.70
N ARG A 731 -30.82 36.01 39.77
CA ARG A 731 -31.23 35.74 41.16
C ARG A 731 -32.00 36.89 41.81
N ALA A 732 -32.04 38.07 41.19
CA ALA A 732 -32.73 39.24 41.72
C ALA A 732 -34.25 39.13 41.52
N GLU A 733 -35.03 39.64 42.48
CA GLU A 733 -36.49 39.69 42.38
C GLU A 733 -36.93 40.79 41.39
N GLY A 734 -37.83 40.46 40.46
CA GLY A 734 -38.42 41.43 39.50
C GLY A 734 -37.77 41.51 38.12
N VAL A 735 -36.81 40.64 37.78
CA VAL A 735 -36.19 40.52 36.45
C VAL A 735 -36.66 39.22 35.78
N PRO A 736 -36.86 39.16 34.45
CA PRO A 736 -37.15 37.92 33.73
C PRO A 736 -36.07 36.86 34.01
N LYS A 737 -36.49 35.67 34.43
CA LYS A 737 -35.57 34.60 34.82
C LYS A 737 -35.23 33.69 33.64
N LEU A 738 -33.94 33.52 33.37
CA LEU A 738 -33.41 32.48 32.49
C LEU A 738 -33.60 31.10 33.14
N SER A 739 -33.77 30.07 32.31
CA SER A 739 -33.80 28.66 32.74
C SER A 739 -32.53 28.27 33.54
N GLU A 740 -32.67 27.33 34.48
CA GLU A 740 -31.54 26.78 35.23
C GLU A 740 -30.51 26.08 34.31
N THR A 741 -30.96 25.52 33.19
CA THR A 741 -30.10 24.94 32.15
C THR A 741 -29.27 26.02 31.44
N ALA A 742 -29.90 27.13 31.02
CA ALA A 742 -29.22 28.26 30.38
C ALA A 742 -28.15 28.89 31.29
N VAL A 743 -28.45 29.03 32.58
CA VAL A 743 -27.47 29.49 33.59
C VAL A 743 -26.30 28.51 33.72
N THR A 744 -26.58 27.22 33.68
CA THR A 744 -25.54 26.17 33.73
C THR A 744 -24.62 26.25 32.52
N PHE A 745 -25.16 26.39 31.30
CA PHE A 745 -24.37 26.57 30.09
C PHE A 745 -23.53 27.87 30.11
N CYS A 746 -24.08 28.98 30.60
CA CYS A 746 -23.29 30.20 30.81
C CYS A 746 -22.12 29.97 31.78
N CYS A 747 -22.35 29.23 32.87
CA CYS A 747 -21.29 28.88 33.82
C CYS A 747 -20.24 27.95 33.19
N LEU A 748 -20.65 26.98 32.37
CA LEU A 748 -19.78 26.08 31.62
C LEU A 748 -18.88 26.86 30.64
N PHE A 749 -19.47 27.77 29.88
CA PHE A 749 -18.77 28.63 28.94
C PHE A 749 -17.67 29.45 29.64
N VAL A 750 -18.00 30.10 30.76
CA VAL A 750 -17.02 30.87 31.56
C VAL A 750 -15.95 29.94 32.15
N ALA A 751 -16.33 28.78 32.68
CA ALA A 751 -15.43 27.83 33.32
C ALA A 751 -14.41 27.21 32.34
N ARG A 752 -14.78 27.02 31.07
CA ARG A 752 -13.90 26.52 30.00
C ARG A 752 -12.97 27.61 29.45
N ASN A 753 -13.52 28.81 29.20
CA ASN A 753 -12.77 29.88 28.53
C ASN A 753 -11.83 30.66 29.45
N ALA A 754 -12.18 30.86 30.72
CA ALA A 754 -11.32 31.62 31.64
C ALA A 754 -9.91 31.00 31.84
N PRO A 755 -9.77 29.67 32.00
CA PRO A 755 -8.45 29.02 32.04
C PRO A 755 -7.72 28.94 30.70
N LYS A 756 -8.44 28.97 29.56
CA LYS A 756 -7.88 28.96 28.20
C LYS A 756 -7.18 30.28 27.86
N TYR A 757 -7.71 31.40 28.36
CA TYR A 757 -7.19 32.75 28.09
C TYR A 757 -6.84 33.53 29.37
N PRO A 758 -5.90 33.04 30.21
CA PRO A 758 -5.58 33.65 31.50
C PRO A 758 -4.99 35.07 31.39
N GLN A 759 -4.42 35.42 30.24
CA GLN A 759 -3.89 36.76 29.98
C GLN A 759 -5.01 37.80 29.74
N PHE A 760 -6.17 37.39 29.23
CA PHE A 760 -7.27 38.28 28.85
C PHE A 760 -8.46 38.21 29.82
N ILE A 761 -8.65 37.08 30.52
CA ILE A 761 -9.79 36.86 31.42
C ILE A 761 -9.31 36.72 32.87
N ARG A 762 -9.81 37.59 33.75
CA ARG A 762 -9.52 37.55 35.18
C ARG A 762 -10.80 37.38 35.98
N LEU A 763 -10.91 36.25 36.68
CA LEU A 763 -12.00 36.00 37.62
C LEU A 763 -11.57 36.34 39.05
N ARG A 764 -12.47 36.98 39.80
CA ARG A 764 -12.28 37.21 41.25
C ARG A 764 -12.56 35.92 42.03
N ALA A 765 -11.97 35.77 43.21
CA ALA A 765 -12.10 34.55 44.01
C ALA A 765 -13.56 34.23 44.40
N ASP A 766 -14.38 35.26 44.64
CA ASP A 766 -15.83 35.14 44.87
C ASP A 766 -16.57 34.56 43.66
N GLN A 767 -16.16 34.97 42.45
CA GLN A 767 -16.76 34.50 41.21
C GLN A 767 -16.41 33.04 40.93
N VAL A 768 -15.16 32.63 41.17
CA VAL A 768 -14.75 31.23 41.00
C VAL A 768 -15.45 30.32 42.01
N ALA A 769 -15.52 30.73 43.29
CA ALA A 769 -16.24 29.97 44.31
C ALA A 769 -17.74 29.82 43.95
N ARG A 770 -18.35 30.88 43.39
CA ARG A 770 -19.73 30.87 42.93
C ARG A 770 -19.95 29.93 41.74
N LEU A 771 -19.08 29.97 40.72
CA LEU A 771 -19.14 29.06 39.57
C LEU A 771 -19.00 27.60 40.01
N LEU A 772 -18.04 27.29 40.88
CA LEU A 772 -17.88 25.95 41.45
C LEU A 772 -19.13 25.49 42.19
N THR A 773 -19.79 26.37 42.95
CA THR A 773 -21.02 26.04 43.68
C THR A 773 -22.17 25.75 42.72
N ILE A 774 -22.38 26.60 41.70
CA ILE A 774 -23.47 26.43 40.71
C ILE A 774 -23.29 25.12 39.93
N LEU A 775 -22.09 24.88 39.39
CA LEU A 775 -21.79 23.68 38.61
C LEU A 775 -21.93 22.39 39.44
N SER A 776 -21.71 22.46 40.76
CA SER A 776 -21.78 21.30 41.65
C SER A 776 -23.13 21.10 42.33
N THR A 777 -24.06 22.06 42.21
CA THR A 777 -25.40 21.96 42.83
C THR A 777 -26.46 21.50 41.84
N SER A 778 -26.24 21.67 40.53
CA SER A 778 -27.18 21.15 39.53
C SER A 778 -27.19 19.62 39.54
N MET A 779 -28.39 19.04 39.45
CA MET A 779 -28.60 17.58 39.54
C MET A 779 -28.90 16.94 38.18
N ASP A 780 -28.71 17.69 37.09
CA ASP A 780 -28.96 17.20 35.74
C ASP A 780 -27.94 16.13 35.31
N GLY A 781 -28.43 14.98 34.88
CA GLY A 781 -27.61 13.82 34.52
C GLY A 781 -26.89 13.99 33.20
N GLU A 782 -27.48 14.71 32.24
CA GLU A 782 -26.94 14.87 30.87
C GLU A 782 -25.70 15.78 30.88
N THR A 783 -25.78 16.92 31.56
CA THR A 783 -24.66 17.88 31.66
C THR A 783 -23.57 17.49 32.67
N ARG A 784 -23.68 16.34 33.35
CA ARG A 784 -22.77 15.96 34.45
C ARG A 784 -21.29 15.93 34.04
N GLU A 785 -20.96 15.32 32.90
CA GLU A 785 -19.57 15.22 32.44
C GLU A 785 -19.01 16.59 32.03
N ASP A 786 -19.82 17.42 31.38
CA ASP A 786 -19.43 18.78 30.99
C ASP A 786 -19.17 19.67 32.21
N ARG A 787 -20.00 19.54 33.25
CA ARG A 787 -19.83 20.23 34.54
C ARG A 787 -18.59 19.77 35.27
N GLN A 788 -18.34 18.47 35.30
CA GLN A 788 -17.12 17.91 35.87
C GLN A 788 -15.88 18.45 35.15
N LEU A 789 -15.89 18.50 33.81
CA LEU A 789 -14.82 19.08 33.02
C LEU A 789 -14.64 20.58 33.28
N GLY A 790 -15.73 21.36 33.35
CA GLY A 790 -15.69 22.79 33.66
C GLY A 790 -15.05 23.08 35.02
N VAL A 791 -15.40 22.28 36.04
CA VAL A 791 -14.77 22.36 37.38
C VAL A 791 -13.28 22.01 37.32
N GLU A 792 -12.88 20.99 36.56
CA GLU A 792 -11.47 20.65 36.38
C GLU A 792 -10.68 21.80 35.71
N CYS A 793 -11.25 22.43 34.69
CA CYS A 793 -10.66 23.58 34.02
C CYS A 793 -10.42 24.72 35.00
N LEU A 794 -11.42 25.09 35.82
CA LEU A 794 -11.27 26.15 36.82
C LEU A 794 -10.18 25.83 37.86
N LEU A 795 -10.16 24.60 38.39
CA LEU A 795 -9.19 24.17 39.41
C LEU A 795 -7.76 24.03 38.88
N SER A 796 -7.57 23.95 37.56
CA SER A 796 -6.24 23.91 36.94
C SER A 796 -5.48 25.23 37.09
N LEU A 797 -6.19 26.36 37.01
CA LEU A 797 -5.62 27.70 37.08
C LEU A 797 -5.79 28.33 38.47
N TYR A 798 -6.97 28.18 39.09
CA TYR A 798 -7.31 28.79 40.37
C TYR A 798 -7.11 27.78 41.51
N LYS A 799 -6.03 27.94 42.27
CA LYS A 799 -5.75 27.12 43.46
C LYS A 799 -6.67 27.54 44.61
N ILE A 800 -7.77 26.83 44.78
CA ILE A 800 -8.73 27.03 45.87
C ILE A 800 -8.51 25.93 46.92
N GLU A 801 -8.50 26.31 48.21
CA GLU A 801 -8.48 25.35 49.30
C GLU A 801 -9.76 24.50 49.26
N GLN A 802 -9.59 23.19 49.11
CA GLN A 802 -10.71 22.25 49.01
C GLN A 802 -11.26 21.94 50.40
N THR A 803 -12.07 22.85 50.93
CA THR A 803 -12.79 22.67 52.20
C THR A 803 -13.70 21.44 52.15
N GLU A 804 -13.94 20.77 53.29
CA GLU A 804 -14.78 19.56 53.35
C GLU A 804 -16.21 19.78 52.81
N SER A 805 -16.75 21.00 52.90
CA SER A 805 -18.04 21.37 52.31
C SER A 805 -18.06 21.28 50.78
N LEU A 806 -16.95 21.60 50.12
CA LEU A 806 -16.82 21.62 48.66
C LEU A 806 -16.56 20.19 48.13
N LEU A 807 -15.83 19.38 48.90
CA LEU A 807 -15.71 17.94 48.63
C LEU A 807 -17.06 17.22 48.75
N ALA A 808 -17.89 17.57 49.75
CA ALA A 808 -19.24 17.03 49.89
C ALA A 808 -20.14 17.39 48.69
N LEU A 809 -20.02 18.61 48.14
CA LEU A 809 -20.73 19.00 46.92
C LEU A 809 -20.27 18.19 45.71
N PHE A 810 -18.96 17.94 45.56
CA PHE A 810 -18.44 17.08 44.49
C PHE A 810 -18.88 15.60 44.63
N GLU A 811 -19.01 15.10 45.87
CA GLU A 811 -19.57 13.77 46.14
C GLU A 811 -21.05 13.70 45.76
N GLN A 812 -21.84 14.72 46.10
CA GLN A 812 -23.26 14.80 45.74
C GLN A 812 -23.47 14.94 44.22
N ALA A 813 -22.61 15.71 43.54
CA ALA A 813 -22.62 15.87 42.08
C ALA A 813 -22.05 14.65 41.32
N GLY A 814 -21.38 13.74 42.01
CA GLY A 814 -20.73 12.58 41.40
C GLY A 814 -19.51 12.94 40.54
N PHE A 815 -18.76 13.99 40.87
CA PHE A 815 -17.57 14.39 40.12
C PHE A 815 -16.34 13.53 40.44
N VAL A 816 -16.34 12.30 39.91
CA VAL A 816 -15.40 11.24 40.27
C VAL A 816 -13.93 11.62 40.02
N ARG A 817 -13.60 12.22 38.85
CA ARG A 817 -12.20 12.57 38.50
C ARG A 817 -11.68 13.73 39.35
N VAL A 818 -12.55 14.69 39.66
CA VAL A 818 -12.23 15.82 40.56
C VAL A 818 -11.95 15.28 41.97
N LEU A 819 -12.80 14.38 42.48
CA LEU A 819 -12.63 13.72 43.77
C LEU A 819 -11.36 12.86 43.84
N GLN A 820 -11.01 12.15 42.77
CA GLN A 820 -9.76 11.38 42.71
C GLN A 820 -8.53 12.28 42.84
N LYS A 821 -8.48 13.39 42.10
CA LYS A 821 -7.39 14.39 42.18
C LYS A 821 -7.33 15.03 43.57
N ALA A 822 -8.50 15.41 44.11
CA ALA A 822 -8.66 15.97 45.45
C ALA A 822 -8.14 15.01 46.54
N TYR A 823 -8.62 13.77 46.59
CA TYR A 823 -8.22 12.78 47.58
C TYR A 823 -6.78 12.35 47.48
N ARG A 824 -6.21 12.32 46.27
CA ARG A 824 -4.78 12.09 46.06
C ARG A 824 -3.94 13.24 46.62
N SER A 825 -4.35 14.49 46.41
CA SER A 825 -3.65 15.65 46.97
C SER A 825 -3.77 15.78 48.49
N ALA A 826 -4.90 15.32 49.05
CA ALA A 826 -5.19 15.36 50.49
C ALA A 826 -4.70 14.11 51.26
N GLY A 827 -4.10 13.12 50.60
CA GLY A 827 -3.59 11.90 51.24
C GLY A 827 -4.67 10.97 51.81
N LYS A 828 -5.93 11.08 51.38
CA LYS A 828 -7.05 10.24 51.85
C LYS A 828 -7.14 8.94 51.02
N TRP A 829 -6.18 8.03 51.21
CA TRP A 829 -6.01 6.82 50.38
C TRP A 829 -7.16 5.81 50.51
N ASP A 830 -7.69 5.57 51.72
CA ASP A 830 -8.77 4.60 51.96
C ASP A 830 -10.02 4.91 51.13
N LYS A 831 -10.47 6.18 51.14
CA LYS A 831 -11.63 6.65 50.38
C LYS A 831 -11.45 6.52 48.86
N LEU A 832 -10.22 6.72 48.40
CA LEU A 832 -9.87 6.68 47.00
C LEU A 832 -9.81 5.23 46.49
N VAL A 833 -9.29 4.29 47.29
CA VAL A 833 -9.34 2.86 46.97
C VAL A 833 -10.79 2.33 47.01
N THR A 834 -11.61 2.73 47.98
CA THR A 834 -13.04 2.34 47.99
C THR A 834 -13.79 2.86 46.76
N MET A 835 -13.48 4.07 46.31
CA MET A 835 -14.03 4.67 45.10
C MET A 835 -13.71 3.83 43.86
N PHE A 836 -12.46 3.41 43.67
CA PHE A 836 -12.06 2.57 42.55
C PHE A 836 -12.67 1.16 42.60
N LEU A 837 -12.89 0.61 43.80
CA LEU A 837 -13.50 -0.71 43.97
C LEU A 837 -15.02 -0.73 43.80
N GLN A 838 -15.67 0.43 43.95
CA GLN A 838 -17.12 0.59 43.78
C GLN A 838 -17.51 0.96 42.35
N ASP A 839 -16.56 1.34 41.48
CA ASP A 839 -16.81 1.69 40.08
C ASP A 839 -17.14 0.45 39.23
N PRO A 840 -18.41 0.29 38.78
CA PRO A 840 -18.81 -0.84 37.96
C PRO A 840 -18.32 -0.73 36.51
N CYS A 841 -17.93 0.47 36.05
CA CYS A 841 -17.55 0.74 34.66
C CYS A 841 -16.04 0.56 34.41
N ALA A 842 -15.24 0.46 35.46
CA ALA A 842 -13.80 0.33 35.32
C ALA A 842 -13.42 -1.12 34.97
N GLY A 843 -12.98 -1.34 33.73
CA GLY A 843 -12.51 -2.64 33.20
C GLY A 843 -11.16 -3.06 33.76
N ASN A 844 -10.27 -3.60 32.93
CA ASN A 844 -8.93 -4.04 33.36
C ASN A 844 -8.00 -2.86 33.77
N GLU A 845 -8.35 -1.61 33.45
CA GLU A 845 -7.60 -0.41 33.85
C GLU A 845 -7.58 -0.18 35.37
N VAL A 846 -8.52 -0.79 36.11
CA VAL A 846 -8.58 -0.74 37.58
C VAL A 846 -7.27 -1.22 38.21
N PHE A 847 -6.67 -2.29 37.68
CA PHE A 847 -5.43 -2.85 38.24
C PHE A 847 -4.25 -1.89 38.13
N GLY A 848 -4.13 -1.18 37.00
CA GLY A 848 -3.11 -0.14 36.81
C GLY A 848 -3.32 1.07 37.73
N GLN A 849 -4.56 1.53 37.85
CA GLN A 849 -4.92 2.65 38.72
C GLN A 849 -4.73 2.31 40.20
N LEU A 850 -5.18 1.14 40.66
CA LEU A 850 -4.96 0.65 42.02
C LEU A 850 -3.46 0.49 42.31
N ASN A 851 -2.68 -0.07 41.39
CA ASN A 851 -1.23 -0.22 41.59
C ASN A 851 -0.53 1.14 41.74
N ALA A 852 -0.90 2.14 40.93
CA ALA A 852 -0.35 3.50 41.04
C ALA A 852 -0.73 4.17 42.37
N VAL A 853 -1.96 3.96 42.84
CA VAL A 853 -2.47 4.49 44.11
C VAL A 853 -1.80 3.85 45.31
N LEU A 854 -1.76 2.52 45.34
CA LEU A 854 -1.14 1.73 46.41
C LEU A 854 0.37 1.98 46.47
N SER A 855 1.03 2.17 45.33
CA SER A 855 2.43 2.60 45.27
C SER A 855 2.64 4.01 45.84
N SER A 856 1.76 4.98 45.52
CA SER A 856 1.84 6.33 46.11
C SER A 856 1.53 6.35 47.61
N ALA A 857 0.63 5.47 48.08
CA ALA A 857 0.34 5.31 49.50
C ALA A 857 1.55 4.70 50.25
N ALA A 858 2.18 3.66 49.67
CA ALA A 858 3.39 3.04 50.23
C ALA A 858 4.58 4.01 50.30
N LEU A 859 4.75 4.88 49.29
CA LEU A 859 5.77 5.94 49.32
C LEU A 859 5.50 6.99 50.41
N SER A 860 4.23 7.27 50.69
CA SER A 860 3.82 8.29 51.69
C SER A 860 3.93 7.78 53.14
N SER A 861 3.83 6.48 53.38
CA SER A 861 3.88 5.89 54.73
C SER A 861 5.31 5.71 55.27
N GLY A 862 6.34 5.87 54.42
CA GLY A 862 7.75 5.76 54.80
C GLY A 862 8.21 4.37 55.25
N LYS A 863 7.33 3.36 55.20
CA LYS A 863 7.62 1.95 55.48
C LYS A 863 7.66 1.16 54.17
N ALA A 864 8.46 0.10 54.10
CA ALA A 864 8.55 -0.79 52.94
C ALA A 864 7.28 -1.65 52.70
N GLY A 865 6.13 -1.26 53.26
CA GLY A 865 4.87 -2.00 53.19
C GLY A 865 3.65 -1.09 53.35
N LEU A 866 2.51 -1.57 52.87
CA LEU A 866 1.21 -0.89 52.96
C LEU A 866 0.65 -0.89 54.38
N ASP A 867 -0.19 0.11 54.68
CA ASP A 867 -0.93 0.16 55.94
C ASP A 867 -1.91 -1.02 56.05
N ALA A 868 -2.07 -1.54 57.27
CA ALA A 868 -2.86 -2.75 57.53
C ALA A 868 -4.34 -2.61 57.14
N SER A 869 -4.91 -1.40 57.19
CA SER A 869 -6.28 -1.12 56.74
C SER A 869 -6.45 -1.34 55.23
N LEU A 870 -5.50 -0.85 54.43
CA LEU A 870 -5.50 -0.99 52.98
C LEU A 870 -5.22 -2.44 52.54
N GLN A 871 -4.37 -3.16 53.28
CA GLN A 871 -4.15 -4.59 53.05
C GLN A 871 -5.43 -5.41 53.29
N GLN A 872 -6.19 -5.14 54.35
CA GLN A 872 -7.47 -5.81 54.59
C GLN A 872 -8.51 -5.47 53.53
N LEU A 873 -8.59 -4.19 53.14
CA LEU A 873 -9.53 -3.73 52.11
C LEU A 873 -9.26 -4.40 50.75
N LEU A 874 -7.98 -4.61 50.41
CA LEU A 874 -7.60 -5.35 49.21
C LEU A 874 -8.01 -6.84 49.27
N LEU A 875 -7.85 -7.48 50.42
CA LEU A 875 -8.21 -8.90 50.60
C LEU A 875 -9.72 -9.14 50.61
N ASP A 876 -10.49 -8.20 51.15
CA ASP A 876 -11.96 -8.27 51.11
C ASP A 876 -12.48 -8.03 49.69
N ALA A 877 -11.76 -7.25 48.88
CA ALA A 877 -12.06 -7.02 47.47
C ALA A 877 -11.54 -8.13 46.53
N ALA A 878 -10.64 -9.00 47.00
CA ALA A 878 -9.98 -10.01 46.18
C ALA A 878 -10.93 -10.92 45.38
N PRO A 879 -12.07 -11.39 45.92
CA PRO A 879 -13.03 -12.19 45.14
C PRO A 879 -13.65 -11.42 43.96
N ARG A 880 -13.93 -10.12 44.15
CA ARG A 880 -14.50 -9.26 43.10
C ARG A 880 -13.47 -8.95 42.02
N LEU A 881 -12.21 -8.75 42.42
CA LEU A 881 -11.10 -8.52 41.50
C LEU A 881 -10.75 -9.78 40.71
N ALA A 882 -10.77 -10.95 41.36
CA ALA A 882 -10.50 -12.24 40.71
C ALA A 882 -11.57 -12.58 39.67
N HIS A 883 -12.84 -12.20 39.89
CA HIS A 883 -13.87 -12.37 38.87
C HIS A 883 -13.62 -11.53 37.61
N LYS A 884 -12.95 -10.37 37.72
CA LYS A 884 -12.54 -9.55 36.57
C LYS A 884 -11.27 -10.09 35.90
N SER A 885 -10.23 -10.34 36.70
CA SER A 885 -8.96 -10.92 36.24
C SER A 885 -8.23 -11.64 37.39
N PRO A 886 -8.11 -12.98 37.33
CA PRO A 886 -7.34 -13.74 38.32
C PRO A 886 -5.85 -13.40 38.30
N SER A 887 -5.26 -13.20 37.12
CA SER A 887 -3.85 -12.86 36.95
C SER A 887 -3.51 -11.44 37.44
N GLY A 888 -4.35 -10.46 37.12
CA GLY A 888 -4.18 -9.08 37.62
C GLY A 888 -4.32 -9.01 39.15
N THR A 889 -5.18 -9.84 39.73
CA THR A 889 -5.34 -9.94 41.20
C THR A 889 -4.11 -10.59 41.84
N ALA A 890 -3.54 -11.62 41.23
CA ALA A 890 -2.32 -12.26 41.73
C ALA A 890 -1.12 -11.30 41.71
N SER A 891 -0.91 -10.56 40.62
CA SER A 891 0.17 -9.57 40.49
C SER A 891 0.07 -8.45 41.54
N LEU A 892 -1.14 -7.97 41.79
CA LEU A 892 -1.38 -6.90 42.75
C LEU A 892 -1.19 -7.39 44.20
N VAL A 893 -1.62 -8.62 44.52
CA VAL A 893 -1.37 -9.24 45.84
C VAL A 893 0.11 -9.55 46.04
N ASP A 894 0.82 -10.06 45.03
CA ASP A 894 2.25 -10.38 45.12
C ASP A 894 3.09 -9.13 45.45
N ARG A 895 2.78 -8.00 44.81
CA ARG A 895 3.52 -6.74 45.02
C ARG A 895 3.32 -6.11 46.40
N PHE A 896 2.14 -6.25 46.99
CA PHE A 896 1.77 -5.51 48.20
C PHE A 896 1.49 -6.39 49.45
N CYS A 897 1.26 -7.69 49.24
CA CYS A 897 0.82 -8.68 50.24
C CYS A 897 1.33 -10.11 49.91
N CYS A 898 2.60 -10.29 49.50
CA CYS A 898 3.16 -11.59 49.07
C CYS A 898 3.00 -12.73 50.09
N GLU A 899 2.95 -12.46 51.38
CA GLU A 899 2.79 -13.50 52.42
C GLU A 899 1.33 -13.99 52.59
N ARG A 900 0.35 -13.39 51.91
CA ARG A 900 -1.09 -13.64 52.16
C ARG A 900 -1.83 -14.31 51.00
N HIS A 901 -1.11 -14.95 50.07
CA HIS A 901 -1.73 -15.70 48.97
C HIS A 901 -2.67 -16.82 49.45
N GLY A 902 -2.33 -17.50 50.56
CA GLY A 902 -3.18 -18.55 51.15
C GLY A 902 -4.57 -18.05 51.56
N GLU A 903 -4.68 -16.82 52.04
CA GLU A 903 -5.96 -16.22 52.42
C GLU A 903 -6.82 -15.80 51.23
N VAL A 904 -6.19 -15.44 50.10
CA VAL A 904 -6.89 -15.15 48.84
C VAL A 904 -7.43 -16.45 48.25
N LEU A 905 -6.61 -17.50 48.22
CA LEU A 905 -7.02 -18.82 47.76
C LEU A 905 -8.17 -19.39 48.60
N ALA A 906 -8.15 -19.20 49.93
CA ALA A 906 -9.24 -19.62 50.81
C ALA A 906 -10.56 -18.90 50.50
N ARG A 907 -10.51 -17.60 50.17
CA ARG A 907 -11.69 -16.81 49.76
C ARG A 907 -12.20 -17.18 48.37
N LEU A 908 -11.34 -17.72 47.50
CA LEU A 908 -11.67 -18.16 46.14
C LEU A 908 -12.16 -19.61 46.04
N HIS A 909 -12.33 -20.33 47.16
CA HIS A 909 -12.73 -21.75 47.16
C HIS A 909 -14.00 -22.05 46.33
N ALA A 910 -14.95 -21.11 46.24
CA ALA A 910 -16.17 -21.31 45.46
C ALA A 910 -15.92 -21.53 43.96
N ASP A 911 -14.78 -21.08 43.42
CA ASP A 911 -14.45 -21.18 41.99
C ASP A 911 -13.07 -21.81 41.78
N GLN A 912 -13.07 -23.13 41.54
CA GLN A 912 -11.86 -23.92 41.29
C GLN A 912 -11.10 -23.48 40.03
N THR A 913 -11.79 -22.93 39.03
CA THR A 913 -11.17 -22.46 37.79
C THR A 913 -10.42 -21.15 38.01
N ALA A 914 -11.02 -20.20 38.74
CA ALA A 914 -10.35 -18.97 39.13
C ALA A 914 -9.16 -19.21 40.08
N GLN A 915 -9.26 -20.21 40.98
CA GLN A 915 -8.13 -20.64 41.81
C GLN A 915 -6.96 -21.18 40.98
N LEU A 916 -7.25 -21.99 39.96
CA LEU A 916 -6.24 -22.54 39.08
C LEU A 916 -5.57 -21.44 38.23
N GLU A 917 -6.34 -20.53 37.64
CA GLU A 917 -5.81 -19.40 36.86
C GLU A 917 -4.99 -18.43 37.71
N TYR A 918 -5.41 -18.19 38.96
CA TYR A 918 -4.64 -17.42 39.94
C TYR A 918 -3.28 -18.08 40.21
N LEU A 919 -3.24 -19.40 40.40
CA LEU A 919 -1.99 -20.14 40.65
C LEU A 919 -1.10 -20.23 39.39
N ARG A 920 -1.67 -20.24 38.18
CA ARG A 920 -0.93 -20.24 36.90
C ARG A 920 -0.15 -18.95 36.64
N SER A 921 -0.47 -17.86 37.33
CA SER A 921 0.24 -16.57 37.21
C SER A 921 1.67 -16.60 37.77
N PHE A 922 2.02 -17.63 38.55
CA PHE A 922 3.36 -17.83 39.10
C PHE A 922 4.27 -18.61 38.15
N ALA A 923 5.55 -18.27 38.15
CA ALA A 923 6.57 -18.81 37.28
C ALA A 923 6.65 -20.34 37.32
N GLY A 924 6.60 -20.95 36.13
CA GLY A 924 6.73 -22.39 35.92
C GLY A 924 5.52 -23.25 36.31
N LEU A 925 4.35 -22.64 36.57
CA LEU A 925 3.06 -23.35 36.73
C LEU A 925 2.13 -23.21 35.51
N ALA A 926 2.56 -22.51 34.46
CA ALA A 926 1.80 -22.30 33.24
C ALA A 926 1.95 -23.50 32.27
N ALA A 927 0.84 -23.89 31.64
CA ALA A 927 0.75 -25.12 30.83
C ALA A 927 1.43 -25.03 29.44
N ASP A 928 1.64 -23.83 28.89
CA ASP A 928 2.27 -23.63 27.58
C ASP A 928 3.12 -22.34 27.54
N PRO A 929 4.42 -22.41 27.21
CA PRO A 929 5.27 -21.22 27.02
C PRO A 929 4.95 -20.43 25.73
N GLY A 930 4.01 -20.90 24.90
CA GLY A 930 3.79 -20.40 23.53
C GLY A 930 2.47 -19.65 23.25
N GLN A 931 1.44 -19.74 24.10
CA GLN A 931 0.10 -19.21 23.75
C GLN A 931 -0.38 -17.99 24.54
N THR A 932 0.42 -17.44 25.47
CA THR A 932 0.06 -16.23 26.24
C THR A 932 1.03 -15.07 26.02
N ALA A 933 1.60 -14.92 24.82
CA ALA A 933 2.43 -13.77 24.45
C ALA A 933 1.59 -12.57 23.97
N SER A 934 0.58 -12.13 24.74
CA SER A 934 -0.13 -10.87 24.49
C SER A 934 -0.18 -9.91 25.69
N SER A 935 0.42 -10.26 26.83
CA SER A 935 0.63 -9.31 27.93
C SER A 935 2.03 -9.48 28.50
N ALA A 936 2.76 -8.38 28.61
CA ALA A 936 4.14 -8.31 29.05
C ALA A 936 4.24 -8.37 30.60
N ASP A 937 3.60 -9.35 31.22
CA ASP A 937 3.71 -9.56 32.67
C ASP A 937 4.80 -10.58 32.96
N ALA A 938 5.83 -10.11 33.68
CA ALA A 938 6.85 -10.97 34.26
C ALA A 938 6.16 -12.01 35.16
N SER A 939 6.42 -13.29 34.91
CA SER A 939 5.92 -14.38 35.74
C SER A 939 6.28 -14.15 37.22
N LEU A 940 5.31 -14.31 38.13
CA LEU A 940 5.49 -14.03 39.56
C LEU A 940 6.40 -15.09 40.23
N ASP A 941 7.11 -14.72 41.30
CA ASP A 941 8.05 -15.63 41.97
C ASP A 941 7.31 -16.76 42.70
N SER A 942 7.54 -18.01 42.26
CA SER A 942 6.90 -19.21 42.83
C SER A 942 7.34 -19.52 44.26
N ALA A 943 8.38 -18.84 44.76
CA ALA A 943 8.84 -18.94 46.15
C ALA A 943 7.83 -18.38 47.17
N HIS A 944 6.93 -17.49 46.75
CA HIS A 944 5.91 -16.88 47.62
C HIS A 944 4.70 -17.80 47.87
N LEU A 945 4.63 -18.96 47.23
CA LEU A 945 3.57 -19.94 47.44
C LEU A 945 3.94 -20.95 48.54
N ASP A 946 3.05 -21.07 49.53
CA ASP A 946 3.13 -22.09 50.58
C ASP A 946 2.94 -23.52 50.03
N GLN A 947 3.45 -24.51 50.77
CA GLN A 947 3.33 -25.92 50.40
C GLN A 947 1.86 -26.38 50.23
N SER A 948 0.93 -25.81 51.00
CA SER A 948 -0.51 -26.07 50.86
C SER A 948 -1.07 -25.55 49.53
N ALA A 949 -0.63 -24.39 49.06
CA ALA A 949 -1.03 -23.83 47.76
C ALA A 949 -0.45 -24.63 46.59
N ARG A 950 0.78 -25.16 46.74
CA ARG A 950 1.39 -26.06 45.76
C ARG A 950 0.67 -27.40 45.66
N HIS A 951 0.27 -27.98 46.80
CA HIS A 951 -0.54 -29.20 46.82
C HIS A 951 -1.93 -28.97 46.22
N LEU A 952 -2.54 -27.81 46.51
CA LEU A 952 -3.81 -27.41 45.91
C LEU A 952 -3.71 -27.31 44.38
N PHE A 953 -2.63 -26.73 43.86
CA PHE A 953 -2.36 -26.70 42.41
C PHE A 953 -2.33 -28.11 41.80
N VAL A 954 -1.58 -29.04 42.41
CA VAL A 954 -1.50 -30.43 41.93
C VAL A 954 -2.87 -31.10 41.93
N SER A 955 -3.67 -30.92 43.00
CA SER A 955 -5.03 -31.47 43.04
C SER A 955 -5.98 -30.84 42.01
N LEU A 956 -5.92 -29.52 41.80
CA LEU A 956 -6.77 -28.82 40.84
C LEU A 956 -6.42 -29.18 39.40
N VAL A 957 -5.14 -29.33 39.07
CA VAL A 957 -4.70 -29.78 37.74
C VAL A 957 -5.07 -31.23 37.52
N ALA A 958 -4.94 -32.10 38.54
CA ALA A 958 -5.38 -33.50 38.44
C ALA A 958 -6.90 -33.62 38.19
N ASP A 959 -7.70 -32.74 38.80
CA ASP A 959 -9.17 -32.76 38.68
C ASP A 959 -9.68 -32.12 37.39
N LEU A 960 -9.10 -30.98 36.97
CA LEU A 960 -9.61 -30.19 35.84
C LEU A 960 -8.89 -30.50 34.51
N GLU A 961 -7.59 -30.82 34.54
CA GLU A 961 -6.76 -31.01 33.34
C GLU A 961 -5.70 -32.13 33.53
N PRO A 962 -6.10 -33.39 33.69
CA PRO A 962 -5.17 -34.49 34.04
C PRO A 962 -4.05 -34.70 33.01
N GLY A 963 -4.30 -34.42 31.72
CA GLY A 963 -3.29 -34.53 30.66
C GLY A 963 -2.24 -33.41 30.61
N ALA A 964 -2.41 -32.35 31.41
CA ALA A 964 -1.44 -31.25 31.54
C ALA A 964 -0.57 -31.38 32.81
N LEU A 965 -0.88 -32.34 33.69
CA LEU A 965 -0.24 -32.49 35.00
C LEU A 965 1.26 -32.77 34.90
N VAL A 966 1.67 -33.79 34.15
CA VAL A 966 3.10 -34.14 33.99
C VAL A 966 3.89 -33.00 33.34
N ARG A 967 3.30 -32.32 32.35
CA ARG A 967 3.90 -31.16 31.71
C ARG A 967 4.15 -30.04 32.71
N SER A 968 3.14 -29.71 33.53
CA SER A 968 3.22 -28.68 34.56
C SER A 968 4.23 -29.02 35.66
N LEU A 969 4.34 -30.30 36.03
CA LEU A 969 5.30 -30.77 37.03
C LEU A 969 6.75 -30.77 36.49
N SER A 970 6.94 -31.05 35.19
CA SER A 970 8.26 -31.17 34.55
C SER A 970 9.01 -29.84 34.35
N ILE A 971 8.31 -28.71 34.47
CA ILE A 971 8.87 -27.36 34.27
C ILE A 971 9.71 -26.91 35.49
N GLN A 972 9.40 -27.43 36.67
CA GLN A 972 10.07 -27.08 37.93
C GLN A 972 10.97 -28.23 38.41
N ASN A 973 12.00 -27.92 39.22
CA ASN A 973 12.90 -28.92 39.77
C ASN A 973 12.13 -29.93 40.65
N ALA A 974 12.59 -31.19 40.65
CA ALA A 974 12.02 -32.31 41.40
C ALA A 974 11.85 -32.08 42.92
N GLU A 975 12.51 -31.06 43.49
CA GLU A 975 12.43 -30.68 44.91
C GLU A 975 11.33 -29.65 45.21
N TYR A 976 10.70 -29.03 44.20
CA TYR A 976 9.70 -27.97 44.40
C TYR A 976 8.32 -28.51 44.82
N PHE A 977 7.96 -29.70 44.34
CA PHE A 977 6.76 -30.44 44.70
C PHE A 977 7.13 -31.64 45.60
N ASP A 978 6.27 -31.97 46.56
CA ASP A 978 6.40 -33.22 47.33
C ASP A 978 6.00 -34.41 46.45
N LEU A 979 6.99 -35.04 45.79
CA LEU A 979 6.76 -36.12 44.83
C LEU A 979 6.05 -37.33 45.43
N ARG A 980 6.19 -37.60 46.74
CA ARG A 980 5.44 -38.68 47.40
C ARG A 980 3.96 -38.34 47.51
N ARG A 981 3.65 -37.08 47.82
CA ARG A 981 2.27 -36.60 47.83
C ARG A 981 1.67 -36.54 46.43
N VAL A 982 2.47 -36.27 45.40
CA VAL A 982 2.04 -36.34 43.99
C VAL A 982 1.68 -37.79 43.60
N VAL A 983 2.42 -38.80 44.08
CA VAL A 983 2.08 -40.21 43.87
C VAL A 983 0.74 -40.55 44.53
N GLU A 984 0.52 -40.14 45.78
CA GLU A 984 -0.75 -40.37 46.49
C GLU A 984 -1.93 -39.72 45.76
N ILE A 985 -1.81 -38.44 45.37
CA ILE A 985 -2.85 -37.71 44.63
C ILE A 985 -3.08 -38.35 43.24
N GLY A 986 -2.00 -38.77 42.57
CA GLY A 986 -2.07 -39.43 41.27
C GLY A 986 -2.77 -40.78 41.31
N GLU A 987 -2.57 -41.58 42.36
CA GLU A 987 -3.28 -42.85 42.57
C GLU A 987 -4.75 -42.63 42.93
N GLU A 988 -5.06 -41.65 43.79
CA GLU A 988 -6.43 -41.30 44.17
C GLU A 988 -7.27 -40.75 43.00
N ARG A 989 -6.62 -40.07 42.05
CA ARG A 989 -7.26 -39.41 40.88
C ARG A 989 -7.03 -40.15 39.56
N GLU A 990 -6.53 -41.38 39.59
CA GLU A 990 -6.30 -42.24 38.41
C GLU A 990 -5.39 -41.60 37.32
N CYS A 991 -4.43 -40.76 37.73
CA CYS A 991 -3.42 -40.15 36.85
C CYS A 991 -2.13 -40.98 36.85
N TYR A 992 -2.18 -42.14 36.20
CA TYR A 992 -1.09 -43.12 36.21
C TYR A 992 0.22 -42.63 35.56
N ASP A 993 0.13 -41.74 34.58
CA ASP A 993 1.25 -41.06 33.93
C ASP A 993 2.06 -40.19 34.92
N ALA A 994 1.38 -39.43 35.78
CA ALA A 994 2.02 -38.64 36.83
C ALA A 994 2.65 -39.51 37.93
N VAL A 995 2.01 -40.63 38.28
CA VAL A 995 2.59 -41.61 39.22
C VAL A 995 3.86 -42.22 38.66
N PHE A 996 3.84 -42.67 37.39
CA PHE A 996 5.02 -43.23 36.74
C PHE A 996 6.16 -42.21 36.65
N TRP A 997 5.86 -40.95 36.29
CA TRP A 997 6.84 -39.88 36.25
C TRP A 997 7.47 -39.61 37.63
N ALA A 998 6.64 -39.43 38.67
CA ALA A 998 7.12 -39.13 40.02
C ALA A 998 8.00 -40.26 40.60
N LEU A 999 7.64 -41.53 40.38
CA LEU A 999 8.45 -42.69 40.80
C LEU A 999 9.78 -42.78 40.04
N CYS A 1000 9.81 -42.38 38.77
CA CYS A 1000 11.04 -42.34 37.98
C CYS A 1000 12.01 -41.24 38.46
N GLU A 1001 11.49 -40.05 38.77
CA GLU A 1001 12.28 -38.93 39.33
C GLU A 1001 12.77 -39.22 40.76
N LEU A 1002 12.00 -39.97 41.56
CA LEU A 1002 12.43 -40.49 42.87
C LEU A 1002 13.51 -41.60 42.78
N GLY A 1003 13.83 -42.08 41.57
CA GLY A 1003 14.81 -43.14 41.33
C GLY A 1003 14.29 -44.56 41.61
N GLU A 1004 13.01 -44.73 41.94
CA GLU A 1004 12.38 -46.01 42.28
C GLU A 1004 11.91 -46.78 41.03
N ARG A 1005 12.81 -46.94 40.05
CA ARG A 1005 12.50 -47.43 38.70
C ARG A 1005 11.84 -48.81 38.67
N LYS A 1006 12.26 -49.73 39.54
CA LYS A 1006 11.63 -51.07 39.63
C LYS A 1006 10.16 -51.00 40.06
N GLN A 1007 9.84 -50.09 40.98
CA GLN A 1007 8.46 -49.88 41.41
C GLN A 1007 7.65 -49.18 40.33
N ALA A 1008 8.24 -48.25 39.58
CA ALA A 1008 7.59 -47.60 38.44
C ALA A 1008 7.15 -48.60 37.36
N PHE A 1009 8.02 -49.55 36.97
CA PHE A 1009 7.65 -50.58 35.99
C PHE A 1009 6.69 -51.64 36.54
N GLN A 1010 6.75 -51.96 37.85
CA GLN A 1010 5.72 -52.80 38.48
C GLN A 1010 4.35 -52.10 38.54
N ALA A 1011 4.34 -50.79 38.79
CA ALA A 1011 3.14 -49.97 38.72
C ALA A 1011 2.59 -49.90 37.29
N LEU A 1012 3.47 -49.77 36.28
CA LEU A 1012 3.10 -49.86 34.86
C LEU A 1012 2.38 -51.17 34.55
N ASP A 1013 2.94 -52.33 34.94
CA ASP A 1013 2.29 -53.63 34.71
C ASP A 1013 0.92 -53.72 35.40
N ARG A 1014 0.82 -53.21 36.63
CA ARG A 1014 -0.43 -53.17 37.39
C ARG A 1014 -1.48 -52.27 36.72
N PHE A 1015 -1.11 -51.06 36.31
CA PHE A 1015 -2.02 -50.10 35.67
C PHE A 1015 -2.44 -50.59 34.28
N VAL A 1016 -1.52 -51.16 33.50
CA VAL A 1016 -1.82 -51.78 32.21
C VAL A 1016 -2.80 -52.94 32.37
N ALA A 1017 -2.62 -53.78 33.40
CA ALA A 1017 -3.55 -54.89 33.69
C ALA A 1017 -4.94 -54.41 34.16
N LEU A 1018 -5.00 -53.32 34.94
CA LEU A 1018 -6.25 -52.70 35.40
C LEU A 1018 -7.05 -52.12 34.23
N GLU A 1019 -6.40 -51.31 33.39
CA GLU A 1019 -7.04 -50.65 32.24
C GLU A 1019 -7.34 -51.64 31.10
N ALA A 1020 -6.61 -52.76 31.02
CA ALA A 1020 -6.97 -53.88 30.13
C ALA A 1020 -8.36 -54.44 30.43
N VAL A 1021 -8.84 -54.37 31.69
CA VAL A 1021 -10.21 -54.78 32.05
C VAL A 1021 -11.24 -53.77 31.53
N GLY A 1022 -10.96 -52.48 31.59
CA GLY A 1022 -11.81 -51.43 31.00
C GLY A 1022 -11.92 -51.54 29.47
N LEU A 1023 -10.80 -51.86 28.79
CA LEU A 1023 -10.79 -52.12 27.35
C LEU A 1023 -11.51 -53.41 26.94
N ARG A 1024 -11.73 -54.36 27.87
CA ARG A 1024 -12.53 -55.57 27.61
C ARG A 1024 -14.04 -55.31 27.61
N ALA A 1025 -14.49 -54.18 28.13
CA ALA A 1025 -15.89 -53.76 28.10
C ALA A 1025 -16.31 -53.22 26.70
N ASP A 1026 -15.43 -53.30 25.69
CA ASP A 1026 -15.71 -52.95 24.30
C ASP A 1026 -16.58 -54.03 23.63
N ASP A 1027 -17.82 -53.69 23.28
CA ASP A 1027 -18.80 -54.63 22.70
C ASP A 1027 -18.49 -54.95 21.23
N ALA A 1028 -18.28 -56.23 20.90
CA ALA A 1028 -17.99 -56.69 19.54
C ALA A 1028 -19.15 -56.50 18.53
N SER A 1029 -20.33 -56.08 18.99
CA SER A 1029 -21.53 -55.86 18.18
C SER A 1029 -21.62 -54.45 17.57
N GLN A 1030 -20.76 -53.51 18.00
CA GLN A 1030 -20.72 -52.18 17.40
C GLN A 1030 -19.96 -52.22 16.08
N SER A 1031 -20.67 -52.05 14.97
CA SER A 1031 -20.12 -52.03 13.60
C SER A 1031 -19.32 -50.76 13.27
N ASP A 1032 -19.24 -49.82 14.21
CA ASP A 1032 -18.55 -48.54 14.04
C ASP A 1032 -17.14 -48.59 14.64
N ALA A 1033 -16.20 -47.91 14.00
CA ALA A 1033 -14.76 -47.95 14.33
C ALA A 1033 -14.36 -47.30 15.67
N SER A 1034 -15.32 -47.02 16.57
CA SER A 1034 -15.13 -46.28 17.83
C SER A 1034 -15.17 -47.19 19.05
N LEU A 1035 -14.34 -46.88 20.05
CA LEU A 1035 -14.34 -47.54 21.36
C LEU A 1035 -15.60 -47.15 22.16
N SER A 1036 -16.08 -48.03 23.03
CA SER A 1036 -17.09 -47.68 24.04
C SER A 1036 -16.62 -46.55 24.97
N LEU A 1037 -17.54 -45.85 25.65
CA LEU A 1037 -17.21 -44.67 26.47
C LEU A 1037 -16.25 -45.00 27.63
N GLU A 1038 -16.41 -46.18 28.24
CA GLU A 1038 -15.50 -46.71 29.27
C GLU A 1038 -14.16 -47.17 28.68
N ALA A 1039 -14.19 -47.82 27.49
CA ALA A 1039 -12.98 -48.22 26.77
C ALA A 1039 -12.18 -47.01 26.25
N SER A 1040 -12.84 -45.90 25.89
CA SER A 1040 -12.20 -44.66 25.43
C SER A 1040 -11.48 -43.94 26.55
N SER A 1041 -12.11 -43.82 27.74
CA SER A 1041 -11.45 -43.28 28.94
C SER A 1041 -10.21 -44.10 29.32
N SER A 1042 -10.33 -45.43 29.27
CA SER A 1042 -9.22 -46.34 29.55
C SER A 1042 -8.10 -46.23 28.49
N ALA A 1043 -8.47 -46.08 27.22
CA ALA A 1043 -7.52 -45.87 26.12
C ALA A 1043 -6.75 -44.55 26.25
N GLU A 1044 -7.40 -43.46 26.67
CA GLU A 1044 -6.74 -42.16 26.90
C GLU A 1044 -5.73 -42.22 28.06
N LYS A 1045 -6.09 -42.88 29.18
CA LYS A 1045 -5.17 -43.10 30.31
C LYS A 1045 -3.97 -43.94 29.88
N LEU A 1046 -4.20 -45.04 29.14
CA LEU A 1046 -3.14 -45.91 28.63
C LEU A 1046 -2.23 -45.21 27.65
N ARG A 1047 -2.77 -44.39 26.73
CA ARG A 1047 -1.95 -43.64 25.77
C ARG A 1047 -1.04 -42.64 26.48
N ARG A 1048 -1.56 -41.88 27.45
CA ARG A 1048 -0.74 -40.96 28.26
C ARG A 1048 0.36 -41.67 29.04
N LEU A 1049 0.03 -42.80 29.68
CA LEU A 1049 1.00 -43.61 30.41
C LEU A 1049 2.10 -44.15 29.48
N VAL A 1050 1.74 -44.70 28.32
CA VAL A 1050 2.69 -45.25 27.34
C VAL A 1050 3.57 -44.16 26.75
N ASP A 1051 3.02 -43.01 26.38
CA ASP A 1051 3.79 -41.87 25.88
C ASP A 1051 4.82 -41.39 26.92
N GLN A 1052 4.41 -41.31 28.19
CA GLN A 1052 5.31 -40.95 29.29
C GLN A 1052 6.42 -41.99 29.54
N VAL A 1053 6.11 -43.28 29.41
CA VAL A 1053 7.11 -44.36 29.52
C VAL A 1053 8.05 -44.33 28.32
N VAL A 1054 7.56 -44.09 27.11
CA VAL A 1054 8.37 -43.91 25.89
C VAL A 1054 9.33 -42.72 26.04
N ASP A 1055 8.85 -41.60 26.58
CA ASP A 1055 9.68 -40.42 26.83
C ASP A 1055 10.73 -40.65 27.93
N PHE A 1056 10.41 -41.46 28.93
CA PHE A 1056 11.41 -41.93 29.89
C PHE A 1056 12.46 -42.80 29.20
N CYS A 1057 12.04 -43.80 28.42
CA CYS A 1057 12.93 -44.70 27.68
C CYS A 1057 13.87 -43.96 26.72
N LYS A 1058 13.41 -42.87 26.07
CA LYS A 1058 14.25 -41.97 25.26
C LYS A 1058 15.29 -41.19 26.08
N ARG A 1059 14.96 -40.79 27.32
CA ARG A 1059 15.84 -40.00 28.19
C ARG A 1059 16.97 -40.79 28.83
N VAL A 1060 16.78 -42.10 29.06
CA VAL A 1060 17.76 -42.98 29.74
C VAL A 1060 19.15 -42.98 29.10
N ASP A 1061 19.28 -42.64 27.81
CA ASP A 1061 20.58 -42.58 27.11
C ASP A 1061 21.40 -41.32 27.34
N THR A 1062 20.82 -40.24 27.89
CA THR A 1062 21.54 -38.96 28.01
C THR A 1062 22.39 -38.83 29.27
N HIS A 1063 22.09 -39.59 30.32
CA HIS A 1063 22.69 -39.41 31.65
C HIS A 1063 23.51 -40.60 32.17
N SER A 1064 23.80 -41.62 31.35
CA SER A 1064 24.74 -42.68 31.74
C SER A 1064 26.21 -42.28 31.53
N THR A 1065 26.58 -41.09 32.00
CA THR A 1065 27.97 -40.80 32.35
C THR A 1065 28.00 -40.26 33.78
N VAL A 1066 28.83 -40.92 34.61
CA VAL A 1066 29.22 -40.54 35.98
C VAL A 1066 28.34 -41.11 37.11
N HIS A 1067 28.79 -42.27 37.61
CA HIS A 1067 28.66 -42.79 38.97
C HIS A 1067 27.28 -42.84 39.66
N GLN A 1068 26.68 -44.03 39.68
CA GLN A 1068 26.16 -44.61 40.93
C GLN A 1068 25.97 -46.13 40.78
N SER A 1069 26.81 -46.87 41.49
CA SER A 1069 26.76 -48.31 41.67
C SER A 1069 25.70 -48.66 42.71
N THR A 1070 24.47 -48.92 42.27
CA THR A 1070 23.44 -49.62 43.03
C THR A 1070 22.75 -50.64 42.13
N SER A 1071 22.48 -51.84 42.66
CA SER A 1071 21.99 -53.04 41.95
C SER A 1071 20.52 -52.95 41.46
N SER A 1072 20.04 -51.76 41.17
CA SER A 1072 18.65 -51.47 40.76
C SER A 1072 18.53 -50.71 39.43
N ALA A 1073 19.63 -50.49 38.70
CA ALA A 1073 19.59 -49.83 37.39
C ALA A 1073 19.06 -50.79 36.31
N ILE A 1074 17.83 -50.56 35.85
CA ILE A 1074 17.29 -51.15 34.62
C ILE A 1074 18.11 -50.57 33.45
N SER A 1075 18.71 -51.42 32.63
CA SER A 1075 19.45 -51.00 31.43
C SER A 1075 18.51 -50.35 30.41
N PHE A 1076 19.00 -49.47 29.54
CA PHE A 1076 18.24 -48.94 28.40
C PHE A 1076 17.55 -50.06 27.59
N LYS A 1077 18.27 -51.16 27.36
CA LYS A 1077 17.74 -52.35 26.68
C LYS A 1077 16.62 -53.02 27.45
N ASP A 1078 16.73 -53.07 28.77
CA ASP A 1078 15.76 -53.73 29.64
C ASP A 1078 14.50 -52.88 29.79
N ALA A 1079 14.61 -51.55 29.81
CA ALA A 1079 13.45 -50.63 29.88
C ALA A 1079 12.54 -50.73 28.64
N TRP A 1080 13.13 -50.76 27.43
CA TRP A 1080 12.38 -50.99 26.19
C TRP A 1080 11.82 -52.40 26.08
N LEU A 1081 12.55 -53.41 26.57
CA LEU A 1081 12.05 -54.80 26.64
C LEU A 1081 10.85 -54.90 27.58
N HIS A 1082 10.91 -54.32 28.78
CA HIS A 1082 9.80 -54.31 29.73
C HIS A 1082 8.57 -53.60 29.18
N LEU A 1083 8.71 -52.42 28.55
CA LEU A 1083 7.59 -51.73 27.91
C LEU A 1083 6.92 -52.60 26.84
N LEU A 1084 7.71 -53.24 25.97
CA LEU A 1084 7.18 -54.13 24.93
C LEU A 1084 6.50 -55.37 25.53
N GLN A 1085 7.04 -55.92 26.63
CA GLN A 1085 6.43 -57.03 27.36
C GLN A 1085 5.09 -56.63 28.00
N SER A 1086 5.01 -55.46 28.65
CA SER A 1086 3.77 -54.94 29.23
C SER A 1086 2.71 -54.69 28.15
N LEU A 1087 3.09 -54.14 26.99
CA LEU A 1087 2.18 -53.93 25.85
C LEU A 1087 1.74 -55.25 25.18
N MET A 1088 2.61 -56.27 25.15
CA MET A 1088 2.22 -57.62 24.74
C MET A 1088 1.24 -58.24 25.76
N GLY A 1089 1.49 -58.04 27.05
CA GLY A 1089 0.58 -58.42 28.13
C GLY A 1089 -0.80 -57.75 28.00
N LEU A 1090 -0.83 -56.47 27.61
CA LEU A 1090 -2.06 -55.74 27.29
C LEU A 1090 -2.82 -56.39 26.12
N MET A 1091 -2.13 -56.68 25.02
CA MET A 1091 -2.72 -57.35 23.86
C MET A 1091 -3.29 -58.73 24.22
N HIS A 1092 -2.54 -59.55 24.95
CA HIS A 1092 -3.01 -60.85 25.42
C HIS A 1092 -4.21 -60.71 26.38
N GLY A 1093 -4.16 -59.70 27.25
CA GLY A 1093 -5.22 -59.35 28.17
C GLY A 1093 -6.53 -59.06 27.42
N VAL A 1094 -6.49 -58.26 26.36
CA VAL A 1094 -7.67 -57.91 25.55
C VAL A 1094 -8.11 -59.06 24.63
N ALA A 1095 -7.17 -59.85 24.08
CA ALA A 1095 -7.45 -60.94 23.15
C ALA A 1095 -8.11 -62.17 23.79
N ALA A 1096 -7.93 -62.41 25.09
CA ALA A 1096 -8.46 -63.58 25.81
C ALA A 1096 -10.01 -63.71 25.75
N VAL A 1097 -10.74 -62.64 25.46
CA VAL A 1097 -12.21 -62.61 25.38
C VAL A 1097 -12.73 -62.90 23.95
N ALA A 1098 -11.89 -62.79 22.92
CA ALA A 1098 -12.27 -63.03 21.52
C ALA A 1098 -12.40 -64.54 21.15
N ALA A 1099 -12.30 -65.45 22.12
CA ALA A 1099 -12.37 -66.89 21.92
C ALA A 1099 -13.81 -67.44 21.94
N GLY A 1100 -14.63 -67.02 20.96
CA GLY A 1100 -15.81 -67.76 20.52
C GLY A 1100 -15.48 -68.60 19.27
N PRO A 1101 -15.94 -69.86 19.12
CA PRO A 1101 -15.48 -70.77 18.07
C PRO A 1101 -15.75 -70.32 16.61
N ASP A 1102 -16.64 -69.36 16.39
CA ASP A 1102 -17.18 -69.05 15.05
C ASP A 1102 -16.93 -67.62 14.52
N SER A 1103 -16.08 -66.81 15.15
CA SER A 1103 -15.85 -65.41 14.69
C SER A 1103 -14.52 -65.21 13.94
N ALA A 1104 -14.38 -65.88 12.80
CA ALA A 1104 -13.36 -65.52 11.84
C ALA A 1104 -13.83 -64.34 10.97
N GLN A 1105 -13.87 -63.10 11.51
CA GLN A 1105 -13.83 -61.86 10.71
C GLN A 1105 -13.75 -60.58 11.59
N GLN A 1106 -12.65 -59.82 11.40
CA GLN A 1106 -12.32 -58.46 11.87
C GLN A 1106 -11.84 -58.25 13.33
N PRO A 1107 -10.71 -57.53 13.55
CA PRO A 1107 -10.25 -57.17 14.90
C PRO A 1107 -11.14 -56.09 15.53
N THR A 1108 -11.45 -56.19 16.83
CA THR A 1108 -12.20 -55.19 17.61
C THR A 1108 -11.48 -53.84 17.64
N ALA A 1109 -12.20 -52.74 17.92
CA ALA A 1109 -11.62 -51.41 18.02
C ALA A 1109 -10.53 -51.35 19.11
N ALA A 1110 -10.75 -52.00 20.26
CA ALA A 1110 -9.75 -52.16 21.31
C ALA A 1110 -8.45 -52.85 20.83
N MET A 1111 -8.54 -53.90 20.00
CA MET A 1111 -7.36 -54.58 19.45
C MET A 1111 -6.63 -53.72 18.40
N ARG A 1112 -7.35 -52.90 17.62
CA ARG A 1112 -6.72 -51.93 16.70
C ARG A 1112 -5.95 -50.85 17.47
N PHE A 1113 -6.52 -50.37 18.57
CA PHE A 1113 -5.86 -49.41 19.46
C PHE A 1113 -4.58 -49.98 20.09
N CYS A 1114 -4.62 -51.20 20.63
CA CYS A 1114 -3.44 -51.85 21.20
C CYS A 1114 -2.33 -52.04 20.15
N ARG A 1115 -2.68 -52.45 18.93
CA ARG A 1115 -1.72 -52.57 17.81
C ARG A 1115 -1.14 -51.21 17.42
N ALA A 1116 -1.93 -50.14 17.46
CA ALA A 1116 -1.45 -48.80 17.20
C ALA A 1116 -0.44 -48.36 18.27
N LEU A 1117 -0.69 -48.59 19.57
CA LEU A 1117 0.25 -48.29 20.65
C LEU A 1117 1.59 -49.03 20.48
N VAL A 1118 1.56 -50.32 20.14
CA VAL A 1118 2.78 -51.10 19.88
C VAL A 1118 3.56 -50.53 18.69
N ARG A 1119 2.87 -50.17 17.60
CA ARG A 1119 3.49 -49.55 16.42
C ARG A 1119 4.09 -48.17 16.75
N ASP A 1120 3.39 -47.34 17.53
CA ASP A 1120 3.84 -46.00 17.91
C ASP A 1120 5.10 -46.09 18.81
N ALA A 1121 5.13 -47.03 19.76
CA ALA A 1121 6.28 -47.31 20.61
C ALA A 1121 7.49 -47.82 19.81
N LEU A 1122 7.28 -48.72 18.84
CA LEU A 1122 8.33 -49.22 17.94
C LEU A 1122 8.87 -48.14 17.00
N SER A 1123 8.00 -47.28 16.45
CA SER A 1123 8.41 -46.13 15.65
C SER A 1123 9.26 -45.15 16.47
N SER A 1124 8.88 -44.92 17.73
CA SER A 1124 9.66 -44.12 18.68
C SER A 1124 11.02 -44.77 19.02
N LEU A 1125 11.08 -46.09 19.13
CA LEU A 1125 12.35 -46.83 19.32
C LEU A 1125 13.28 -46.65 18.11
N VAL A 1126 12.77 -46.80 16.88
CA VAL A 1126 13.58 -46.71 15.63
C VAL A 1126 14.05 -45.29 15.32
N SER A 1127 13.26 -44.28 15.70
CA SER A 1127 13.61 -42.86 15.55
C SER A 1127 14.56 -42.33 16.61
N SER A 1128 14.72 -43.04 17.74
CA SER A 1128 15.71 -42.68 18.77
C SER A 1128 17.14 -42.89 18.25
N THR A 1129 18.06 -42.01 18.66
CA THR A 1129 19.47 -41.97 18.23
C THR A 1129 20.30 -43.21 18.60
N SER A 1130 19.73 -44.12 19.39
CA SER A 1130 20.37 -45.29 20.01
C SER A 1130 19.97 -46.62 19.39
N ALA A 1131 19.27 -46.63 18.25
CA ALA A 1131 18.93 -47.86 17.52
C ALA A 1131 20.17 -48.71 17.11
N ASP A 1132 21.36 -48.12 17.05
CA ASP A 1132 22.61 -48.85 16.77
C ASP A 1132 23.07 -49.75 17.94
N ALA A 1133 22.54 -49.53 19.15
CA ALA A 1133 22.88 -50.29 20.36
C ALA A 1133 22.07 -51.58 20.55
N ILE A 1134 20.97 -51.77 19.81
CA ILE A 1134 20.09 -52.93 19.95
C ILE A 1134 20.09 -53.75 18.66
N SER A 1135 20.72 -54.93 18.71
CA SER A 1135 20.66 -55.91 17.62
C SER A 1135 19.24 -56.46 17.48
N PHE A 1136 18.64 -56.23 16.31
CA PHE A 1136 17.30 -56.72 15.94
C PHE A 1136 17.14 -58.24 16.15
N PRO A 1137 18.10 -59.10 15.77
CA PRO A 1137 18.02 -60.54 16.02
C PRO A 1137 18.01 -60.91 17.51
N ASP A 1138 18.68 -60.15 18.37
CA ASP A 1138 18.76 -60.46 19.81
C ASP A 1138 17.51 -60.00 20.57
N LEU A 1139 16.90 -58.88 20.17
CA LEU A 1139 15.61 -58.43 20.73
C LEU A 1139 14.50 -59.42 20.36
N PHE A 1140 14.45 -59.85 19.09
CA PHE A 1140 13.52 -60.87 18.62
C PHE A 1140 13.73 -62.22 19.32
N ARG A 1141 14.98 -62.67 19.46
CA ARG A 1141 15.32 -63.91 20.14
C ARG A 1141 14.85 -63.90 21.60
N LYS A 1142 15.03 -62.80 22.33
CA LYS A 1142 14.58 -62.68 23.73
C LYS A 1142 13.06 -62.65 23.87
N LEU A 1143 12.37 -61.85 23.04
CA LEU A 1143 10.91 -61.78 23.04
C LEU A 1143 10.25 -63.11 22.64
N ALA A 1144 10.86 -63.89 21.74
CA ALA A 1144 10.35 -65.19 21.31
C ALA A 1144 10.70 -66.36 22.26
N LEU A 1145 11.83 -66.28 22.99
CA LEU A 1145 12.23 -67.32 23.95
C LEU A 1145 11.54 -67.17 25.31
N GLU A 1146 11.43 -65.96 25.86
CA GLU A 1146 10.80 -65.73 27.18
C GLU A 1146 9.28 -65.91 27.15
N SER A 1147 8.65 -65.79 25.97
CA SER A 1147 7.23 -66.09 25.77
C SER A 1147 6.93 -67.59 25.63
N SER A 1148 7.94 -68.44 25.41
CA SER A 1148 7.79 -69.89 25.28
C SER A 1148 7.88 -70.64 26.62
N GLU A 1149 8.39 -70.00 27.69
CA GLU A 1149 8.54 -70.66 29.00
C GLU A 1149 7.25 -70.66 29.84
N THR A 1150 6.25 -69.89 29.43
CA THR A 1150 4.95 -69.84 30.11
C THR A 1150 3.87 -70.43 29.20
N LEU A 1151 3.42 -71.66 29.52
CA LEU A 1151 2.18 -72.37 29.10
C LEU A 1151 2.38 -73.54 28.11
N ASP A 1152 2.18 -74.76 28.62
CA ASP A 1152 1.98 -76.00 27.85
C ASP A 1152 0.58 -75.98 27.17
N GLY A 1153 0.53 -75.93 25.83
CA GLY A 1153 -0.73 -76.10 25.07
C GLY A 1153 -0.61 -75.79 23.56
N ASP A 1154 -0.63 -76.84 22.73
CA ASP A 1154 -0.29 -76.85 21.29
C ASP A 1154 -1.19 -76.00 20.35
N GLU A 1155 -2.35 -75.50 20.80
CA GLU A 1155 -3.24 -74.64 19.97
C GLU A 1155 -3.02 -73.13 20.15
N SER A 1156 -2.25 -72.70 21.17
CA SER A 1156 -1.99 -71.29 21.46
C SER A 1156 -0.82 -70.70 20.65
N SER A 1157 0.10 -71.55 20.20
CA SER A 1157 1.33 -71.18 19.48
C SER A 1157 1.07 -70.50 18.13
N GLY A 1158 -0.06 -70.82 17.46
CA GLY A 1158 -0.42 -70.24 16.16
C GLY A 1158 -0.90 -68.79 16.22
N ARG A 1159 -1.57 -68.38 17.31
CA ARG A 1159 -2.01 -66.98 17.52
C ARG A 1159 -0.85 -66.07 17.92
N MET A 1160 0.10 -66.58 18.69
CA MET A 1160 1.32 -65.84 19.07
C MET A 1160 2.19 -65.50 17.85
N TYR A 1161 2.29 -66.41 16.88
CA TYR A 1161 3.07 -66.16 15.65
C TYR A 1161 2.44 -65.06 14.76
N ALA A 1162 1.10 -64.98 14.74
CA ALA A 1162 0.38 -63.94 14.00
C ALA A 1162 0.58 -62.55 14.62
N GLU A 1163 0.64 -62.46 15.95
CA GLU A 1163 0.86 -61.20 16.67
C GLU A 1163 2.32 -60.76 16.60
N VAL A 1164 3.28 -61.67 16.75
CA VAL A 1164 4.71 -61.41 16.52
C VAL A 1164 4.98 -60.94 15.08
N ARG A 1165 4.23 -61.45 14.09
CA ARG A 1165 4.33 -60.97 12.71
C ARG A 1165 3.92 -59.51 12.55
N THR A 1166 2.87 -59.06 13.24
CA THR A 1166 2.42 -57.65 13.16
C THR A 1166 3.44 -56.67 13.74
N VAL A 1167 4.16 -57.07 14.79
CA VAL A 1167 5.30 -56.33 15.36
C VAL A 1167 6.42 -56.21 14.32
N LEU A 1168 6.69 -57.30 13.58
CA LEU A 1168 7.77 -57.37 12.58
C LEU A 1168 7.48 -56.51 11.34
N GLU A 1169 6.23 -56.50 10.84
CA GLU A 1169 5.79 -55.62 9.75
C GLU A 1169 5.87 -54.14 10.16
N GLY A 1170 5.40 -53.78 11.36
CA GLY A 1170 5.49 -52.42 11.88
C GLY A 1170 6.92 -51.89 12.08
N MET A 1171 7.88 -52.77 12.36
CA MET A 1171 9.30 -52.41 12.46
C MET A 1171 9.93 -52.14 11.08
N LEU A 1172 9.56 -52.88 10.04
CA LEU A 1172 10.08 -52.69 8.68
C LEU A 1172 9.63 -51.34 8.09
N ASP A 1173 8.38 -50.95 8.32
CA ASP A 1173 7.83 -49.67 7.88
C ASP A 1173 8.56 -48.48 8.54
N ALA A 1174 8.87 -48.58 9.83
CA ALA A 1174 9.61 -47.55 10.56
C ALA A 1174 11.05 -47.36 10.02
N TYR A 1175 11.70 -48.44 9.58
CA TYR A 1175 13.03 -48.36 8.96
C TYR A 1175 13.02 -47.68 7.59
N GLN A 1176 11.98 -47.89 6.77
CA GLN A 1176 11.85 -47.21 5.48
C GLN A 1176 11.68 -45.70 5.66
N LEU A 1177 10.84 -45.29 6.62
CA LEU A 1177 10.56 -43.89 6.91
C LEU A 1177 11.82 -43.11 7.35
N ARG A 1178 12.75 -43.76 8.06
CA ARG A 1178 14.06 -43.19 8.44
C ARG A 1178 14.95 -42.88 7.23
N ILE A 1179 14.93 -43.73 6.20
CA ILE A 1179 15.74 -43.53 4.98
C ILE A 1179 15.26 -42.28 4.24
N GLU A 1180 13.94 -42.09 4.13
CA GLU A 1180 13.35 -40.95 3.43
C GLU A 1180 13.61 -39.61 4.14
N LEU A 1181 13.49 -39.58 5.47
CA LEU A 1181 13.75 -38.37 6.27
C LEU A 1181 15.20 -37.89 6.14
N LEU A 1182 16.16 -38.82 6.08
CA LEU A 1182 17.59 -38.50 5.95
C LEU A 1182 17.91 -37.83 4.61
N ASP A 1183 17.23 -38.23 3.54
CA ASP A 1183 17.41 -37.63 2.21
C ASP A 1183 16.83 -36.21 2.13
N ILE A 1184 15.69 -35.97 2.78
CA ILE A 1184 15.04 -34.65 2.83
C ILE A 1184 15.88 -33.65 3.64
N THR A 1185 16.45 -34.07 4.78
CA THR A 1185 17.26 -33.19 5.63
C THR A 1185 18.53 -32.71 4.94
N ASN A 1186 19.22 -33.59 4.20
CA ASN A 1186 20.39 -33.21 3.43
C ASN A 1186 20.08 -32.10 2.40
N ARG A 1187 18.94 -32.18 1.70
CA ARG A 1187 18.53 -31.17 0.71
C ARG A 1187 18.21 -29.81 1.33
N LEU A 1188 17.70 -29.78 2.56
CA LEU A 1188 17.41 -28.54 3.28
C LEU A 1188 18.69 -27.84 3.76
N PHE A 1189 19.64 -28.60 4.31
CA PHE A 1189 20.93 -28.05 4.73
C PHE A 1189 21.69 -27.40 3.56
N ASP A 1190 21.70 -28.04 2.39
CA ASP A 1190 22.34 -27.48 1.19
C ASP A 1190 21.72 -26.14 0.76
N ARG A 1191 20.39 -26.01 0.88
CA ARG A 1191 19.67 -24.78 0.52
C ARG A 1191 19.96 -23.62 1.47
N ASP A 1192 20.03 -23.90 2.77
CA ASP A 1192 20.25 -22.88 3.79
C ASP A 1192 21.69 -22.37 3.79
N VAL A 1193 22.67 -23.26 3.55
CA VAL A 1193 24.08 -22.86 3.38
C VAL A 1193 24.23 -21.92 2.17
N PHE A 1194 23.54 -22.20 1.06
CA PHE A 1194 23.58 -21.36 -0.13
C PHE A 1194 22.99 -19.96 0.10
N THR A 1195 21.83 -19.87 0.77
CA THR A 1195 21.17 -18.57 1.01
C THR A 1195 22.01 -17.66 1.92
N VAL A 1196 22.60 -18.20 2.99
CA VAL A 1196 23.49 -17.45 3.90
C VAL A 1196 24.74 -16.96 3.17
N LEU A 1197 25.39 -17.81 2.36
CA LEU A 1197 26.54 -17.41 1.54
C LEU A 1197 26.20 -16.33 0.51
N SER A 1198 25.03 -16.41 -0.13
CA SER A 1198 24.58 -15.42 -1.11
C SER A 1198 24.36 -14.03 -0.47
N SER A 1199 23.79 -14.00 0.74
CA SER A 1199 23.56 -12.81 1.54
C SER A 1199 24.88 -12.12 1.91
N LEU A 1200 25.83 -12.88 2.46
CA LEU A 1200 27.15 -12.38 2.85
C LEU A 1200 27.93 -11.84 1.63
N THR A 1201 27.82 -12.50 0.48
CA THR A 1201 28.46 -12.06 -0.77
C THR A 1201 27.86 -10.75 -1.29
N ARG A 1202 26.54 -10.57 -1.17
CA ARG A 1202 25.84 -9.33 -1.55
C ARG A 1202 26.21 -8.16 -0.64
N GLN A 1203 26.34 -8.39 0.66
CA GLN A 1203 26.79 -7.38 1.62
C GLN A 1203 28.24 -6.97 1.38
N ARG A 1204 29.14 -7.93 1.08
CA ARG A 1204 30.54 -7.65 0.74
C ARG A 1204 30.70 -6.71 -0.48
N ARG A 1205 29.79 -6.79 -1.46
CA ARG A 1205 29.84 -5.94 -2.67
C ARG A 1205 29.42 -4.47 -2.44
N ARG A 1206 28.79 -4.13 -1.32
CA ARG A 1206 28.23 -2.78 -1.06
C ARG A 1206 29.21 -1.78 -0.42
N GLY A 1207 30.39 -2.20 0.05
CA GLY A 1207 31.34 -1.30 0.72
C GLY A 1207 30.86 -0.80 2.10
N TRP A 1208 31.69 -0.06 2.84
CA TRP A 1208 31.38 0.48 4.18
C TRP A 1208 31.23 2.01 4.12
N ARG A 1209 30.18 2.57 4.74
CA ARG A 1209 29.89 4.01 4.77
C ARG A 1209 30.06 4.56 6.19
N PRO A 1210 30.68 5.74 6.39
CA PRO A 1210 30.73 6.37 7.70
C PRO A 1210 29.35 6.80 8.21
N LYS A 1211 29.15 6.71 9.53
CA LYS A 1211 27.89 7.02 10.25
C LYS A 1211 27.59 8.52 10.35
N ALA A 1212 28.60 9.38 10.33
CA ALA A 1212 28.43 10.83 10.52
C ALA A 1212 28.60 11.60 9.20
N VAL A 1213 27.69 12.54 8.93
CA VAL A 1213 27.71 13.48 7.79
C VAL A 1213 28.86 14.49 7.90
N SER A 1214 29.45 14.64 9.09
CA SER A 1214 30.64 15.47 9.29
C SER A 1214 31.82 14.83 8.54
N GLN A 1215 32.28 15.47 7.47
CA GLN A 1215 33.48 15.09 6.73
C GLN A 1215 34.75 15.36 7.54
N THR A 1216 34.80 15.00 8.82
CA THR A 1216 35.88 15.31 9.76
C THR A 1216 36.35 14.05 10.47
N CYS A 1217 37.65 13.95 10.72
CA CYS A 1217 38.23 12.83 11.44
C CYS A 1217 37.82 12.84 12.92
N ASN A 1218 37.35 11.69 13.43
CA ASN A 1218 36.89 11.53 14.82
C ASN A 1218 37.94 11.86 15.90
N ARG A 1219 39.24 11.92 15.58
CA ARG A 1219 40.31 12.21 16.55
C ARG A 1219 40.81 13.65 16.51
N CYS A 1220 41.07 14.17 15.31
CA CYS A 1220 41.70 15.49 15.15
C CYS A 1220 40.70 16.58 14.75
N GLY A 1221 39.46 16.24 14.41
CA GLY A 1221 38.44 17.19 13.95
C GLY A 1221 38.70 17.82 12.59
N GLY A 1222 39.82 17.49 11.93
CA GLY A 1222 40.18 18.02 10.61
C GLY A 1222 39.40 17.36 9.46
N PRO A 1223 39.23 18.04 8.32
CA PRO A 1223 38.48 17.51 7.19
C PRO A 1223 39.10 16.21 6.63
N LEU A 1224 38.26 15.22 6.32
CA LEU A 1224 38.65 13.92 5.76
C LEU A 1224 39.04 14.02 4.28
N PHE A 1225 38.52 15.04 3.58
CA PHE A 1225 38.81 15.35 2.19
C PHE A 1225 39.20 16.83 2.13
N ALA A 1226 40.37 17.15 1.59
CA ALA A 1226 40.80 18.53 1.40
C ALA A 1226 40.26 19.06 0.06
N ASP A 1227 39.71 20.28 0.04
CA ASP A 1227 39.44 21.02 -1.21
C ASP A 1227 40.76 21.33 -1.93
N GLU A 1228 40.77 21.19 -3.27
CA GLU A 1228 41.96 21.26 -4.12
C GLU A 1228 42.64 22.65 -4.19
N ASP A 1229 42.12 23.69 -3.52
CA ASP A 1229 42.63 25.06 -3.65
C ASP A 1229 43.73 25.48 -2.65
N ALA A 1230 44.20 24.59 -1.77
CA ALA A 1230 45.21 24.90 -0.75
C ALA A 1230 46.66 24.48 -1.10
N SER A 1231 47.05 24.50 -2.38
CA SER A 1231 48.43 24.15 -2.82
C SER A 1231 49.42 25.32 -2.89
N LYS A 1232 49.10 26.48 -2.30
CA LYS A 1232 50.04 27.59 -2.04
C LYS A 1232 50.32 27.75 -0.55
N ILE A 1233 50.98 26.79 0.08
CA ILE A 1233 51.91 26.96 1.20
C ILE A 1233 52.74 25.66 1.28
N GLY A 1234 54.06 25.81 1.40
CA GLY A 1234 55.05 24.76 1.17
C GLY A 1234 54.89 23.48 1.99
N GLY A 1235 55.10 22.36 1.29
CA GLY A 1235 55.81 21.17 1.77
C GLY A 1235 55.33 20.51 3.05
N ARG A 1236 54.26 19.69 2.99
CA ARG A 1236 54.06 18.41 3.73
C ARG A 1236 52.66 17.78 3.55
N ALA A 1237 52.07 17.81 2.35
CA ALA A 1237 50.68 17.36 2.13
C ALA A 1237 50.53 16.10 1.26
N ALA A 1238 51.42 15.10 1.38
CA ALA A 1238 51.32 13.87 0.56
C ALA A 1238 50.70 12.66 1.29
N ASP A 1239 50.45 12.74 2.60
CA ASP A 1239 49.93 11.60 3.41
C ASP A 1239 48.51 11.82 3.97
N ALA A 1240 47.83 12.89 3.57
CA ALA A 1240 46.49 13.23 4.06
C ALA A 1240 45.34 12.47 3.35
N ALA A 1241 45.61 11.72 2.28
CA ALA A 1241 44.57 11.19 1.39
C ALA A 1241 44.02 9.79 1.75
N THR A 1242 44.60 9.07 2.72
CA THR A 1242 44.10 7.74 3.10
C THR A 1242 43.18 7.80 4.33
N VAL A 1243 41.90 7.51 4.11
CA VAL A 1243 40.86 7.43 5.15
C VAL A 1243 40.58 5.96 5.49
N VAL A 1244 40.50 5.64 6.77
CA VAL A 1244 40.13 4.31 7.28
C VAL A 1244 38.72 4.39 7.86
N VAL A 1245 37.82 3.52 7.39
CA VAL A 1245 36.44 3.41 7.88
C VAL A 1245 36.28 2.09 8.60
N LEU A 1246 35.94 2.14 9.90
CA LEU A 1246 35.71 0.96 10.73
C LEU A 1246 34.29 0.42 10.56
N ARG A 1247 34.06 -0.83 10.98
CA ARG A 1247 32.74 -1.51 10.87
C ARG A 1247 31.65 -0.80 11.66
N THR A 1248 32.06 -0.03 12.66
CA THR A 1248 31.21 0.82 13.51
C THR A 1248 30.69 2.06 12.79
N GLY A 1249 31.25 2.41 11.62
CA GLY A 1249 30.94 3.60 10.83
C GLY A 1249 31.82 4.81 11.17
N GLU A 1250 32.88 4.66 11.95
CA GLU A 1250 33.79 5.75 12.27
C GLU A 1250 34.86 5.93 11.18
N ALA A 1251 35.11 7.18 10.79
CA ALA A 1251 36.11 7.52 9.77
C ALA A 1251 37.30 8.28 10.39
N TRP A 1252 38.50 7.83 10.05
CA TRP A 1252 39.76 8.32 10.60
C TRP A 1252 40.73 8.64 9.45
N HIS A 1253 41.56 9.66 9.59
CA HIS A 1253 42.80 9.68 8.80
C HIS A 1253 43.63 8.46 9.19
N ARG A 1254 44.35 7.85 8.26
CA ARG A 1254 45.19 6.66 8.52
C ARG A 1254 46.18 6.85 9.68
N ARG A 1255 46.63 8.08 9.95
CA ARG A 1255 47.52 8.43 11.07
C ARG A 1255 46.79 8.61 12.42
N CYS A 1256 45.47 8.83 12.37
CA CYS A 1256 44.64 9.07 13.54
C CYS A 1256 43.94 7.79 14.03
N ALA A 1257 43.84 6.76 13.18
CA ALA A 1257 43.21 5.49 13.50
C ALA A 1257 43.75 4.90 14.83
N PRO A 1258 42.89 4.34 15.69
CA PRO A 1258 43.28 3.73 16.94
C PRO A 1258 44.14 2.47 16.75
#